data_AF-A0A842R450-F1
#
_entry.id   AF-A0A842R450-F1
#
_cell.length_a   1.000
_cell.length_b   1.000
_cell.length_c   1.000
_cell.angle_alpha   90.00
_cell.angle_beta   90.00
_cell.angle_gamma   90.00
#
_symmetry.space_group_name_H-M   'P 1'
#
loop_
_entity.id
_entity.type
_entity.pdbx_description
1 polymer ?
#
loop_
_entity_poly.entity_id
_entity_poly.type
_entity_poly.pdbx_seq_one_letter_code
_entity_poly.pdbx_strand_id
1 'polypeptide(L)'
;MARKRKTIPFSSFMPDTTTRSPLRIMYLAGIFTWIAGEITILVQVISAAIGRVNLMEFFSASFWNFDTNISGVLFTLVPILLLSFAILPMIPGRKPQATFIVINVILLSASFYIGAGWYIGGILGLVGLWLVAMVPNMRSRRPPRVMKQRYYKYALASITCALIMAPVLVSYSLIQPTLAPYYFNPYQLYPGVNGPPNENNMMYILPIWEDTSSYTSNISYFKEELGNGSDYVKIGFSASCWYMGELNGAIDNWTFNPFSSLYYKLNFSVNYSIPVLFHMNGGNWGMEGWKNTNKSSIVTDLWADNDSNVQWDQNNNSVPASQAELELPLKPRLFTLSKYSQIYPYREQNVKIAGTILKDFMDAYPDLFVGCSMDSEIHLEHTNYHEFDDLVDDYDSYFDYNPLVIQEFQEWLQAKYSTISELNDKFNLAFASFGSVDPPRKAIKSNPWWEEWTDFRIFHVKQNVEAEASWLVDVGIPKNKIYSHQILSTPGSDKARYHRCDPLETADIENGTIGITRYGLIEPGVFKEINNRADFNWGIFEWNIGSRRDQSYENYMFMLKSMYQYGIKVICPYAWHEYLWSNLQISNNTAFKNAVHDFAVMVGDRPRATDYDGFLDLTDFAFGWFDNRKDYFDEYWYLLFIPMVIFHAIYWPLRITSKRALKRKARSSTKDTGR
;
A
#
# COMPACT_ATOMS: atom_id res chain seq x y z
N MET A 1 -60.60 17.72 17.90
CA MET A 1 -60.59 17.79 16.41
C MET A 1 -59.92 16.54 15.86
N ALA A 2 -60.71 15.57 15.40
CA ALA A 2 -60.25 14.30 14.87
C ALA A 2 -60.10 14.38 13.34
N ARG A 3 -58.92 14.06 12.79
CA ARG A 3 -58.72 13.91 11.33
C ARG A 3 -58.71 12.42 10.96
N LYS A 4 -59.76 12.00 10.25
CA LYS A 4 -59.89 10.70 9.57
C LYS A 4 -58.94 10.64 8.35
N ARG A 5 -58.08 9.62 8.29
CA ARG A 5 -57.37 9.23 7.05
C ARG A 5 -58.33 8.40 6.18
N LYS A 6 -58.52 8.80 4.92
CA LYS A 6 -59.20 8.01 3.88
C LYS A 6 -58.21 7.06 3.23
N THR A 7 -58.54 5.77 3.18
CA THR A 7 -57.90 4.75 2.35
C THR A 7 -58.46 4.83 0.92
N ILE A 8 -57.59 4.74 -0.08
CA ILE A 8 -57.94 4.64 -1.51
C ILE A 8 -57.78 3.16 -1.91
N PRO A 9 -58.74 2.52 -2.62
CA PRO A 9 -58.63 1.12 -3.00
C PRO A 9 -57.67 0.92 -4.19
N PHE A 10 -56.91 -0.18 -4.13
CA PHE A 10 -55.83 -0.55 -5.04
C PHE A 10 -56.28 -1.01 -6.45
N SER A 11 -57.55 -0.84 -6.81
CA SER A 11 -58.11 -1.35 -8.07
C SER A 11 -58.10 -0.35 -9.25
N SER A 12 -57.51 0.83 -9.08
CA SER A 12 -57.46 1.88 -10.11
C SER A 12 -56.18 1.91 -10.96
N PHE A 13 -55.28 0.94 -10.80
CA PHE A 13 -54.05 0.81 -11.61
C PHE A 13 -54.02 -0.52 -12.38
N MET A 14 -54.84 -0.66 -13.41
CA MET A 14 -54.56 -1.61 -14.49
C MET A 14 -54.78 -0.96 -15.86
N PRO A 15 -53.72 -0.82 -16.70
CA PRO A 15 -53.87 -0.34 -18.06
C PRO A 15 -54.39 -1.46 -18.99
N ASP A 16 -55.17 -1.04 -19.97
CA ASP A 16 -55.74 -1.81 -21.07
C ASP A 16 -54.72 -2.72 -21.78
N THR A 17 -55.08 -4.01 -21.92
CA THR A 17 -54.22 -5.12 -22.36
C THR A 17 -53.91 -5.16 -23.87
N THR A 18 -54.19 -4.11 -24.64
CA THR A 18 -54.17 -4.19 -26.11
C THR A 18 -52.96 -3.53 -26.81
N THR A 19 -51.99 -2.94 -26.10
CA THR A 19 -50.79 -2.35 -26.74
C THR A 19 -49.44 -2.86 -26.20
N ARG A 20 -48.47 -3.10 -27.10
CA ARG A 20 -47.10 -3.56 -26.78
C ARG A 20 -46.26 -2.38 -26.27
N SER A 21 -46.21 -2.15 -24.96
CA SER A 21 -45.37 -1.11 -24.35
C SER A 21 -44.18 -1.70 -23.54
N PRO A 22 -43.09 -0.91 -23.34
CA PRO A 22 -41.91 -1.28 -22.54
C PRO A 22 -42.22 -1.76 -21.11
N LEU A 23 -43.36 -1.35 -20.54
CA LEU A 23 -43.85 -1.81 -19.24
C LEU A 23 -44.06 -3.33 -19.18
N ARG A 24 -44.38 -3.99 -20.30
CA ARG A 24 -44.53 -5.45 -20.35
C ARG A 24 -43.19 -6.18 -20.21
N ILE A 25 -42.09 -5.58 -20.67
CA ILE A 25 -40.74 -6.13 -20.51
C ILE A 25 -40.28 -5.99 -19.06
N MET A 26 -40.56 -4.84 -18.42
CA MET A 26 -40.25 -4.64 -17.00
C MET A 26 -41.09 -5.54 -16.08
N TYR A 27 -42.37 -5.75 -16.41
CA TYR A 27 -43.24 -6.67 -15.68
C TYR A 27 -42.77 -8.13 -15.81
N LEU A 28 -42.38 -8.57 -17.01
CA LEU A 28 -41.82 -9.91 -17.20
C LEU A 28 -40.46 -10.07 -16.50
N ALA A 29 -39.60 -9.04 -16.50
CA ALA A 29 -38.36 -9.05 -15.75
C ALA A 29 -38.62 -9.20 -14.23
N GLY A 30 -39.60 -8.47 -13.69
CA GLY A 30 -40.02 -8.61 -12.30
C GLY A 30 -40.53 -10.01 -11.94
N ILE A 31 -41.30 -10.64 -12.83
CA ILE A 31 -41.74 -12.04 -12.67
C ILE A 31 -40.54 -13.01 -12.66
N PHE A 32 -39.56 -12.82 -13.55
CA PHE A 32 -38.36 -13.67 -13.60
C PHE A 32 -37.50 -13.53 -12.34
N THR A 33 -37.32 -12.31 -11.84
CA THR A 33 -36.60 -12.06 -10.58
C THR A 33 -37.32 -12.68 -9.38
N TRP A 34 -38.66 -12.59 -9.34
CA TRP A 34 -39.45 -13.20 -8.28
C TRP A 34 -39.39 -14.73 -8.31
N ILE A 35 -39.53 -15.36 -9.49
CA ILE A 35 -39.39 -16.82 -9.64
C ILE A 35 -37.99 -17.29 -9.25
N ALA A 36 -36.93 -16.53 -9.55
CA ALA A 36 -35.56 -16.86 -9.13
C ALA A 36 -35.39 -16.81 -7.60
N GLY A 37 -36.06 -15.86 -6.93
CA GLY A 37 -36.11 -15.80 -5.47
C GLY A 37 -36.80 -17.03 -4.87
N GLU A 38 -37.96 -17.41 -5.37
CA GLU A 38 -38.72 -18.59 -4.89
C GLU A 38 -37.97 -19.91 -5.12
N ILE A 39 -37.25 -20.05 -6.25
CA ILE A 39 -36.40 -21.23 -6.51
C ILE A 39 -35.23 -21.29 -5.52
N THR A 40 -34.64 -20.15 -5.18
CA THR A 40 -33.54 -20.09 -4.20
C THR A 40 -33.99 -20.51 -2.81
N ILE A 41 -35.18 -20.06 -2.39
CA ILE A 41 -35.79 -20.46 -1.11
C ILE A 41 -36.12 -21.95 -1.12
N LEU A 42 -36.67 -22.48 -2.22
CA LEU A 42 -36.97 -23.90 -2.36
C LEU A 42 -35.70 -24.78 -2.26
N VAL A 43 -34.58 -24.35 -2.85
CA VAL A 43 -33.29 -25.04 -2.76
C VAL A 43 -32.73 -25.03 -1.33
N GLN A 44 -32.89 -23.91 -0.61
CA GLN A 44 -32.49 -23.81 0.81
C GLN A 44 -33.33 -24.71 1.71
N VAL A 45 -34.65 -24.78 1.47
CA VAL A 45 -35.57 -25.65 2.22
C VAL A 45 -35.30 -27.14 1.94
N ILE A 46 -35.01 -27.50 0.68
CA ILE A 46 -34.63 -28.88 0.33
C ILE A 46 -33.27 -29.25 0.95
N SER A 47 -32.32 -28.32 0.99
CA SER A 47 -31.01 -28.52 1.62
C SER A 47 -31.12 -28.71 3.14
N ALA A 48 -32.05 -27.99 3.80
CA ALA A 48 -32.33 -28.16 5.21
C ALA A 48 -33.09 -29.47 5.53
N ALA A 49 -33.95 -29.95 4.61
CA ALA A 49 -34.77 -31.15 4.81
C ALA A 49 -34.00 -32.47 4.66
N ILE A 50 -32.82 -32.47 4.02
CA ILE A 50 -32.00 -33.67 3.76
C ILE A 50 -31.02 -33.98 4.93
N GLY A 51 -31.10 -33.26 6.05
CA GLY A 51 -30.18 -33.41 7.18
C GLY A 51 -30.11 -34.81 7.78
N ARG A 52 -28.91 -35.42 7.77
CA ARG A 52 -28.27 -36.17 8.88
C ARG A 52 -26.89 -36.73 8.47
N VAL A 53 -25.87 -35.86 8.40
CA VAL A 53 -24.45 -36.20 8.70
C VAL A 53 -23.80 -34.93 9.26
N ASN A 54 -22.93 -35.08 10.26
CA ASN A 54 -22.32 -34.00 11.02
C ASN A 54 -21.38 -33.16 10.12
N LEU A 55 -21.81 -31.95 9.75
CA LEU A 55 -21.17 -31.14 8.71
C LEU A 55 -19.85 -30.47 9.15
N MET A 56 -19.64 -30.17 10.43
CA MET A 56 -18.47 -29.39 10.87
C MET A 56 -17.12 -30.10 10.65
N GLU A 57 -17.06 -31.42 10.75
CA GLU A 57 -15.83 -32.20 10.50
C GLU A 57 -15.57 -32.49 9.01
N PHE A 58 -16.64 -32.48 8.18
CA PHE A 58 -16.47 -32.65 6.73
C PHE A 58 -16.01 -31.35 6.06
N PHE A 59 -16.48 -30.19 6.55
CA PHE A 59 -16.13 -28.89 5.98
C PHE A 59 -14.70 -28.43 6.29
N SER A 60 -14.10 -28.84 7.42
CA SER A 60 -12.69 -28.48 7.71
C SER A 60 -11.67 -29.37 6.99
N ALA A 61 -12.00 -30.64 6.74
CA ALA A 61 -11.08 -31.58 6.09
C ALA A 61 -11.16 -31.60 4.56
N SER A 62 -12.27 -31.17 3.96
CA SER A 62 -12.48 -31.26 2.50
C SER A 62 -12.28 -29.96 1.74
N PHE A 63 -12.24 -28.79 2.39
CA PHE A 63 -12.04 -27.51 1.68
C PHE A 63 -10.61 -27.29 1.17
N TRP A 64 -9.61 -28.00 1.72
CA TRP A 64 -8.20 -27.88 1.30
C TRP A 64 -7.74 -28.95 0.30
N ASN A 65 -8.59 -29.92 -0.06
CA ASN A 65 -8.22 -31.04 -0.96
C ASN A 65 -9.10 -31.13 -2.23
N PHE A 66 -9.86 -30.09 -2.56
CA PHE A 66 -10.77 -30.10 -3.72
C PHE A 66 -10.08 -29.88 -5.08
N ASP A 67 -8.79 -29.55 -5.11
CA ASP A 67 -8.07 -29.20 -6.35
C ASP A 67 -7.69 -30.39 -7.24
N THR A 68 -7.62 -31.62 -6.72
CA THR A 68 -6.99 -32.73 -7.47
C THR A 68 -7.96 -33.63 -8.24
N ASN A 69 -9.29 -33.50 -8.07
CA ASN A 69 -10.28 -34.40 -8.71
C ASN A 69 -11.27 -33.73 -9.68
N ILE A 70 -11.18 -32.41 -9.89
CA ILE A 70 -12.06 -31.68 -10.83
C ILE A 70 -11.79 -32.08 -12.29
N SER A 71 -10.55 -32.44 -12.61
CA SER A 71 -10.14 -32.93 -13.93
C SER A 71 -10.84 -34.24 -14.32
N GLY A 72 -11.10 -35.15 -13.37
CA GLY A 72 -11.82 -36.40 -13.60
C GLY A 72 -13.32 -36.22 -13.87
N VAL A 73 -13.97 -35.29 -13.16
CA VAL A 73 -15.39 -34.95 -13.37
C VAL A 73 -15.61 -34.28 -14.73
N LEU A 74 -14.70 -33.39 -15.15
CA LEU A 74 -14.71 -32.76 -16.47
C LEU A 74 -14.44 -33.77 -17.61
N PHE A 75 -13.54 -34.74 -17.39
CA PHE A 75 -13.26 -35.79 -18.38
C PHE A 75 -14.45 -36.70 -18.66
N THR A 76 -15.35 -36.85 -17.69
CA THR A 76 -16.51 -37.75 -17.81
C THR A 76 -17.76 -37.03 -18.33
N LEU A 77 -18.00 -35.79 -17.89
CA LEU A 77 -19.21 -35.05 -18.24
C LEU A 77 -19.16 -34.41 -19.63
N VAL A 78 -18.00 -33.96 -20.10
CA VAL A 78 -17.86 -33.30 -21.41
C VAL A 78 -18.18 -34.26 -22.57
N PRO A 79 -17.69 -35.52 -22.59
CA PRO A 79 -18.07 -36.49 -23.63
C PRO A 79 -19.56 -36.85 -23.58
N ILE A 80 -20.14 -37.01 -22.38
CA ILE A 80 -21.58 -37.32 -22.21
C ILE A 80 -22.45 -36.17 -22.73
N LEU A 81 -22.05 -34.93 -22.47
CA LEU A 81 -22.73 -33.74 -23.00
C LEU A 81 -22.58 -33.62 -24.52
N LEU A 82 -21.38 -33.88 -25.08
CA LEU A 82 -21.17 -33.89 -26.53
C LEU A 82 -21.95 -35.01 -27.23
N LEU A 83 -22.06 -36.19 -26.61
CA LEU A 83 -22.90 -37.30 -27.09
C LEU A 83 -24.39 -36.91 -27.07
N SER A 84 -24.82 -36.18 -26.03
CA SER A 84 -26.19 -35.65 -25.92
C SER A 84 -26.49 -34.64 -27.04
N PHE A 85 -25.52 -33.79 -27.38
CA PHE A 85 -25.60 -32.85 -28.50
C PHE A 85 -25.71 -33.54 -29.88
N ALA A 86 -25.13 -34.72 -30.05
CA ALA A 86 -25.22 -35.50 -31.29
C ALA A 86 -26.55 -36.25 -31.44
N ILE A 87 -27.15 -36.72 -30.34
CA ILE A 87 -28.34 -37.58 -30.36
C ILE A 87 -29.64 -36.77 -30.37
N LEU A 88 -29.70 -35.63 -29.68
CA LEU A 88 -30.93 -34.82 -29.54
C LEU A 88 -31.55 -34.28 -30.84
N PRO A 89 -30.80 -33.97 -31.92
CA PRO A 89 -31.39 -33.60 -33.21
C PRO A 89 -32.08 -34.77 -33.94
N MET A 90 -31.83 -36.02 -33.53
CA MET A 90 -32.32 -37.22 -34.22
C MET A 90 -33.67 -37.73 -33.70
N ILE A 91 -34.25 -37.11 -32.66
CA ILE A 91 -35.54 -37.52 -32.08
C ILE A 91 -36.67 -36.68 -32.71
N PRO A 92 -37.55 -37.26 -33.53
CA PRO A 92 -38.65 -36.52 -34.16
C PRO A 92 -39.68 -36.05 -33.12
N GLY A 93 -40.05 -34.77 -33.15
CA GLY A 93 -41.24 -34.26 -32.45
C GLY A 93 -41.03 -33.47 -31.15
N ARG A 94 -39.81 -33.33 -30.62
CA ARG A 94 -39.54 -32.42 -29.47
C ARG A 94 -39.05 -31.05 -29.93
N LYS A 95 -39.56 -29.98 -29.32
CA LYS A 95 -39.11 -28.59 -29.59
C LYS A 95 -37.73 -28.40 -28.95
N PRO A 96 -36.63 -28.29 -29.71
CA PRO A 96 -35.26 -28.29 -29.18
C PRO A 96 -34.92 -27.06 -28.32
N GLN A 97 -35.77 -26.04 -28.36
CA GLN A 97 -35.48 -24.70 -27.88
C GLN A 97 -35.45 -24.60 -26.35
N ALA A 98 -36.35 -25.29 -25.63
CA ALA A 98 -36.41 -25.20 -24.17
C ALA A 98 -35.25 -25.95 -23.51
N THR A 99 -34.95 -27.16 -23.96
CA THR A 99 -33.84 -27.97 -23.43
C THR A 99 -32.48 -27.33 -23.72
N PHE A 100 -32.30 -26.75 -24.91
CA PHE A 100 -31.07 -26.03 -25.24
C PHE A 100 -30.87 -24.78 -24.37
N ILE A 101 -31.92 -24.00 -24.13
CA ILE A 101 -31.85 -22.81 -23.26
C ILE A 101 -31.50 -23.21 -21.82
N VAL A 102 -32.16 -24.24 -21.27
CA VAL A 102 -31.91 -24.69 -19.90
C VAL A 102 -30.47 -25.20 -19.72
N ILE A 103 -29.95 -25.97 -20.68
CA ILE A 103 -28.55 -26.47 -20.62
C ILE A 103 -27.54 -25.31 -20.69
N ASN A 104 -27.76 -24.32 -21.56
CA ASN A 104 -26.85 -23.17 -21.66
C ASN A 104 -26.90 -22.28 -20.41
N VAL A 105 -28.08 -22.12 -19.78
CA VAL A 105 -28.21 -21.39 -18.51
C VAL A 105 -27.51 -22.15 -17.38
N ILE A 106 -27.63 -23.47 -17.31
CA ILE A 106 -26.93 -24.29 -16.30
C ILE A 106 -25.41 -24.22 -16.51
N LEU A 107 -24.91 -24.31 -17.74
CA LEU A 107 -23.49 -24.21 -18.04
C LEU A 107 -22.93 -22.82 -17.74
N LEU A 108 -23.70 -21.77 -18.04
CA LEU A 108 -23.33 -20.39 -17.71
C LEU A 108 -23.26 -20.22 -16.18
N SER A 109 -24.29 -20.67 -15.44
CA SER A 109 -24.32 -20.60 -13.98
C SER A 109 -23.22 -21.43 -13.32
N ALA A 110 -22.94 -22.64 -13.83
CA ALA A 110 -21.84 -23.48 -13.33
C ALA A 110 -20.47 -22.84 -13.59
N SER A 111 -20.30 -22.14 -14.72
CA SER A 111 -19.05 -21.44 -15.05
C SER A 111 -18.78 -20.23 -14.15
N PHE A 112 -19.83 -19.55 -13.67
CA PHE A 112 -19.71 -18.45 -12.70
C PHE A 112 -19.24 -18.94 -11.31
N TYR A 113 -19.55 -20.19 -10.94
CA TYR A 113 -19.22 -20.74 -9.63
C TYR A 113 -17.78 -21.28 -9.49
N ILE A 114 -17.07 -21.56 -10.59
CA ILE A 114 -15.83 -22.39 -10.56
C ILE A 114 -14.54 -21.58 -10.84
N GLY A 115 -14.57 -20.24 -10.74
CA GLY A 115 -13.37 -19.38 -10.64
C GLY A 115 -12.46 -19.25 -11.88
N ALA A 116 -12.14 -20.32 -12.60
CA ALA A 116 -11.28 -20.31 -13.79
C ALA A 116 -12.04 -20.43 -15.12
N GLY A 117 -13.34 -20.74 -15.08
CA GLY A 117 -14.20 -20.95 -16.25
C GLY A 117 -14.85 -19.69 -16.83
N TRP A 118 -14.58 -18.51 -16.27
CA TRP A 118 -15.29 -17.27 -16.61
C TRP A 118 -15.13 -16.87 -18.08
N TYR A 119 -13.93 -17.05 -18.65
CA TYR A 119 -13.64 -16.64 -20.02
C TYR A 119 -14.29 -17.57 -21.06
N ILE A 120 -14.17 -18.88 -20.84
CA ILE A 120 -14.72 -19.89 -21.75
C ILE A 120 -16.25 -19.94 -21.62
N GLY A 121 -16.77 -19.90 -20.39
CA GLY A 121 -18.21 -19.85 -20.12
C GLY A 121 -18.87 -18.58 -20.65
N GLY A 122 -18.24 -17.42 -20.50
CA GLY A 122 -18.70 -16.15 -21.06
C GLY A 122 -18.71 -16.14 -22.58
N ILE A 123 -17.64 -16.62 -23.23
CA ILE A 123 -17.57 -16.70 -24.70
C ILE A 123 -18.60 -17.71 -25.24
N LEU A 124 -18.72 -18.89 -24.63
CA LEU A 124 -19.69 -19.90 -25.06
C LEU A 124 -21.14 -19.46 -24.79
N GLY A 125 -21.37 -18.75 -23.68
CA GLY A 125 -22.67 -18.15 -23.36
C GLY A 125 -23.08 -17.07 -24.36
N LEU A 126 -22.16 -16.20 -24.75
CA LEU A 126 -22.38 -15.18 -25.79
C LEU A 126 -22.62 -15.82 -27.16
N VAL A 127 -21.85 -16.86 -27.52
CA VAL A 127 -22.08 -17.64 -28.75
C VAL A 127 -23.45 -18.33 -28.71
N GLY A 128 -23.85 -18.90 -27.59
CA GLY A 128 -25.15 -19.54 -27.37
C GLY A 128 -26.31 -18.55 -27.50
N LEU A 129 -26.24 -17.40 -26.83
CA LEU A 129 -27.22 -16.32 -26.92
C LEU A 129 -27.33 -15.76 -28.35
N TRP A 130 -26.20 -15.62 -29.03
CA TRP A 130 -26.15 -15.18 -30.42
C TRP A 130 -26.82 -16.19 -31.37
N LEU A 131 -26.57 -17.49 -31.19
CA LEU A 131 -27.22 -18.55 -31.96
C LEU A 131 -28.73 -18.60 -31.70
N VAL A 132 -29.18 -18.43 -30.44
CA VAL A 132 -30.60 -18.39 -30.08
C VAL A 132 -31.30 -17.19 -30.70
N ALA A 133 -30.66 -16.01 -30.71
CA ALA A 133 -31.20 -14.81 -31.36
C ALA A 133 -31.34 -14.95 -32.90
N MET A 134 -30.57 -15.86 -33.52
CA MET A 134 -30.64 -16.11 -34.97
C MET A 134 -31.76 -17.06 -35.41
N VAL A 135 -32.21 -17.97 -34.55
CA VAL A 135 -33.21 -19.00 -34.91
C VAL A 135 -34.56 -18.40 -35.39
N PRO A 136 -35.10 -17.32 -34.80
CA PRO A 136 -36.33 -16.69 -35.31
C PRO A 136 -36.17 -16.10 -36.72
N ASN A 137 -35.01 -15.50 -37.02
CA ASN A 137 -34.74 -14.88 -38.32
C ASN A 137 -34.58 -15.89 -39.47
N MET A 138 -34.16 -17.12 -39.16
CA MET A 138 -34.05 -18.22 -40.14
C MET A 138 -35.40 -18.84 -40.53
N ARG A 139 -36.49 -18.56 -39.80
CA ARG A 139 -37.86 -19.02 -40.14
C ARG A 139 -38.60 -18.06 -41.09
N SER A 140 -38.07 -16.88 -41.39
CA SER A 140 -38.61 -16.05 -42.47
C SER A 140 -38.38 -16.77 -43.81
N ARG A 141 -39.43 -16.94 -44.62
CA ARG A 141 -39.44 -17.93 -45.72
C ARG A 141 -38.38 -17.74 -46.82
N ARG A 142 -37.65 -16.61 -46.88
CA ARG A 142 -36.48 -16.40 -47.76
C ARG A 142 -35.54 -15.30 -47.22
N PRO A 143 -34.56 -15.58 -46.34
CA PRO A 143 -33.51 -14.62 -46.08
C PRO A 143 -32.65 -14.45 -47.36
N PRO A 144 -32.20 -13.23 -47.70
CA PRO A 144 -31.35 -13.00 -48.87
C PRO A 144 -30.10 -13.89 -48.82
N ARG A 145 -29.75 -14.56 -49.93
CA ARG A 145 -28.56 -15.44 -50.04
C ARG A 145 -27.27 -14.80 -49.50
N VAL A 146 -27.15 -13.48 -49.63
CA VAL A 146 -26.00 -12.67 -49.15
C VAL A 146 -25.92 -12.64 -47.62
N MET A 147 -27.05 -12.70 -46.92
CA MET A 147 -27.09 -12.69 -45.46
C MET A 147 -26.59 -14.02 -44.89
N LYS A 148 -27.03 -15.16 -45.46
CA LYS A 148 -26.57 -16.51 -45.05
C LYS A 148 -25.05 -16.66 -45.14
N GLN A 149 -24.43 -16.17 -46.22
CA GLN A 149 -22.98 -16.27 -46.40
C GLN A 149 -22.19 -15.43 -45.39
N ARG A 150 -22.70 -14.26 -44.99
CA ARG A 150 -22.03 -13.43 -43.98
C ARG A 150 -22.13 -14.05 -42.60
N TYR A 151 -23.29 -14.59 -42.23
CA TYR A 151 -23.45 -15.26 -40.94
C TYR A 151 -22.61 -16.51 -40.81
N TYR A 152 -22.49 -17.30 -41.89
CA TYR A 152 -21.61 -18.47 -41.89
C TYR A 152 -20.14 -18.08 -41.69
N LYS A 153 -19.69 -16.96 -42.28
CA LYS A 153 -18.33 -16.45 -42.08
C LYS A 153 -18.07 -15.96 -40.66
N TYR A 154 -19.03 -15.28 -40.03
CA TYR A 154 -18.88 -14.83 -38.64
C TYR A 154 -18.90 -16.01 -37.67
N ALA A 155 -19.82 -16.96 -37.84
CA ALA A 155 -19.87 -18.17 -37.03
C ALA A 155 -18.58 -18.98 -37.16
N LEU A 156 -18.07 -19.15 -38.38
CA LEU A 156 -16.80 -19.84 -38.62
C LEU A 156 -15.64 -19.08 -37.98
N ALA A 157 -15.56 -17.76 -38.10
CA ALA A 157 -14.50 -16.96 -37.47
C ALA A 157 -14.54 -17.04 -35.93
N SER A 158 -15.72 -17.00 -35.32
CA SER A 158 -15.87 -17.14 -33.86
C SER A 158 -15.48 -18.53 -33.38
N ILE A 159 -15.89 -19.58 -34.10
CA ILE A 159 -15.50 -20.97 -33.79
C ILE A 159 -13.99 -21.14 -33.95
N THR A 160 -13.40 -20.61 -35.03
CA THR A 160 -11.95 -20.66 -35.24
C THR A 160 -11.19 -19.91 -34.14
N CYS A 161 -11.65 -18.73 -33.71
CA CYS A 161 -11.03 -18.03 -32.57
C CYS A 161 -11.14 -18.84 -31.28
N ALA A 162 -12.30 -19.43 -30.98
CA ALA A 162 -12.48 -20.27 -29.81
C ALA A 162 -11.59 -21.52 -29.86
N LEU A 163 -11.47 -22.16 -31.03
CA LEU A 163 -10.61 -23.34 -31.23
C LEU A 163 -9.12 -23.03 -31.22
N ILE A 164 -8.70 -21.79 -31.51
CA ILE A 164 -7.30 -21.36 -31.39
C ILE A 164 -6.98 -20.94 -29.96
N MET A 165 -7.90 -20.23 -29.30
CA MET A 165 -7.69 -19.72 -27.94
C MET A 165 -7.82 -20.81 -26.87
N ALA A 166 -8.71 -21.80 -27.06
CA ALA A 166 -8.90 -22.85 -26.07
C ALA A 166 -7.63 -23.70 -25.83
N PRO A 167 -6.88 -24.16 -26.85
CA PRO A 167 -5.60 -24.83 -26.64
C PRO A 167 -4.58 -23.93 -25.96
N VAL A 168 -4.49 -22.64 -26.32
CA VAL A 168 -3.54 -21.72 -25.69
C VAL A 168 -3.86 -21.53 -24.20
N LEU A 169 -5.13 -21.37 -23.84
CA LEU A 169 -5.57 -21.21 -22.46
C LEU A 169 -5.43 -22.51 -21.65
N VAL A 170 -5.71 -23.67 -22.26
CA VAL A 170 -5.54 -24.99 -21.65
C VAL A 170 -4.05 -25.34 -21.50
N SER A 171 -3.22 -25.03 -22.49
CA SER A 171 -1.77 -25.16 -22.38
C SER A 171 -1.24 -24.23 -21.30
N TYR A 172 -1.71 -22.97 -21.22
CA TYR A 172 -1.30 -22.05 -20.17
C TYR A 172 -1.67 -22.55 -18.77
N SER A 173 -2.88 -23.09 -18.58
CA SER A 173 -3.33 -23.61 -17.28
C SER A 173 -2.70 -24.97 -16.91
N LEU A 174 -2.30 -25.80 -17.87
CA LEU A 174 -1.60 -27.07 -17.62
C LEU A 174 -0.09 -26.89 -17.42
N ILE A 175 0.50 -25.87 -18.05
CA ILE A 175 1.93 -25.56 -17.97
C ILE A 175 2.23 -24.74 -16.69
N GLN A 176 1.30 -23.91 -16.23
CA GLN A 176 1.46 -23.08 -15.03
C GLN A 176 1.91 -23.87 -13.78
N PRO A 177 1.27 -24.98 -13.39
CA PRO A 177 1.66 -25.72 -12.18
C PRO A 177 3.02 -26.42 -12.30
N THR A 178 3.45 -26.76 -13.53
CA THR A 178 4.71 -27.49 -13.78
C THR A 178 5.90 -26.56 -14.01
N LEU A 179 5.66 -25.37 -14.55
CA LEU A 179 6.66 -24.31 -14.66
C LEU A 179 6.71 -23.40 -13.44
N ALA A 180 5.70 -23.45 -12.56
CA ALA A 180 5.66 -22.64 -11.35
C ALA A 180 6.95 -22.79 -10.51
N PRO A 181 7.45 -23.98 -10.18
CA PRO A 181 8.65 -24.08 -9.35
C PRO A 181 9.95 -23.63 -10.05
N TYR A 182 9.98 -23.58 -11.39
CA TYR A 182 11.19 -23.31 -12.18
C TYR A 182 11.31 -21.87 -12.68
N TYR A 183 10.18 -21.18 -12.91
CA TYR A 183 10.16 -19.74 -13.19
C TYR A 183 9.82 -18.91 -11.94
N PHE A 184 9.20 -19.54 -10.92
CA PHE A 184 8.86 -18.91 -9.64
C PHE A 184 9.81 -19.41 -8.56
N ASN A 185 11.10 -19.20 -8.78
CA ASN A 185 11.95 -18.88 -7.65
C ASN A 185 12.08 -17.35 -7.63
N PRO A 186 11.04 -16.58 -7.20
CA PRO A 186 11.04 -15.11 -7.12
C PRO A 186 12.00 -14.58 -6.04
N TYR A 187 13.03 -15.38 -5.75
CA TYR A 187 13.78 -15.41 -4.51
C TYR A 187 15.27 -15.61 -4.76
N GLN A 188 15.72 -15.71 -6.02
CA GLN A 188 17.15 -15.64 -6.31
C GLN A 188 17.60 -14.18 -6.23
N LEU A 189 18.46 -13.90 -5.25
CA LEU A 189 19.26 -12.68 -5.26
C LEU A 189 20.12 -12.68 -6.53
N TYR A 190 20.03 -11.60 -7.30
CA TYR A 190 20.92 -11.41 -8.44
C TYR A 190 22.34 -11.24 -7.90
N PRO A 191 23.33 -11.98 -8.42
CA PRO A 191 24.71 -11.83 -7.98
C PRO A 191 25.18 -10.41 -8.33
N GLY A 192 25.55 -9.65 -7.31
CA GLY A 192 26.16 -8.34 -7.50
C GLY A 192 27.60 -8.39 -7.95
N VAL A 193 28.16 -7.21 -8.19
CA VAL A 193 29.58 -7.06 -8.49
C VAL A 193 30.38 -7.65 -7.33
N ASN A 194 31.18 -8.68 -7.63
CA ASN A 194 32.03 -9.35 -6.65
C ASN A 194 32.96 -8.34 -5.98
N GLY A 195 32.80 -8.14 -4.68
CA GLY A 195 33.68 -7.32 -3.86
C GLY A 195 33.53 -7.75 -2.40
N PRO A 196 34.59 -7.68 -1.58
CA PRO A 196 34.49 -8.05 -0.17
C PRO A 196 33.43 -7.20 0.55
N PRO A 197 32.81 -7.74 1.61
CA PRO A 197 31.95 -6.95 2.47
C PRO A 197 32.62 -5.65 2.92
N ASN A 198 31.88 -4.56 2.82
CA ASN A 198 32.26 -3.23 3.24
C ASN A 198 31.01 -2.43 3.62
N GLU A 199 31.19 -1.23 4.15
CA GLU A 199 30.07 -0.42 4.63
C GLU A 199 29.01 -0.04 3.58
N ASN A 200 29.34 -0.15 2.28
CA ASN A 200 28.43 0.19 1.19
C ASN A 200 27.59 -0.99 0.70
N ASN A 201 27.98 -2.23 1.00
CA ASN A 201 27.26 -3.43 0.57
C ASN A 201 26.75 -4.31 1.73
N MET A 202 27.00 -3.91 2.97
CA MET A 202 26.41 -4.55 4.15
C MET A 202 25.01 -4.00 4.45
N MET A 203 24.08 -4.90 4.78
CA MET A 203 22.80 -4.59 5.41
C MET A 203 22.87 -4.85 6.91
N TYR A 204 22.23 -4.01 7.71
CA TYR A 204 22.13 -4.15 9.17
C TYR A 204 20.68 -4.42 9.56
N ILE A 205 20.48 -5.41 10.42
CA ILE A 205 19.19 -5.70 11.06
C ILE A 205 19.36 -5.40 12.55
N LEU A 206 18.77 -4.28 12.98
CA LEU A 206 19.00 -3.65 14.28
C LEU A 206 17.67 -3.43 15.02
N PRO A 207 17.04 -4.45 15.62
CA PRO A 207 15.78 -4.25 16.33
C PRO A 207 15.87 -3.18 17.41
N ILE A 208 14.78 -2.42 17.55
CA ILE A 208 14.68 -1.32 18.50
C ILE A 208 14.59 -1.88 19.92
N TRP A 209 15.43 -1.32 20.78
CA TRP A 209 15.52 -1.73 22.17
C TRP A 209 15.60 -0.53 23.12
N GLU A 210 14.53 -0.33 23.89
CA GLU A 210 14.44 0.80 24.82
C GLU A 210 14.69 0.44 26.30
N ASP A 211 14.30 -0.75 26.76
CA ASP A 211 14.35 -1.11 28.19
C ASP A 211 15.74 -1.61 28.64
N THR A 212 16.46 -0.78 29.41
CA THR A 212 17.80 -1.05 29.98
C THR A 212 17.87 -2.25 30.92
N SER A 213 16.76 -2.61 31.58
CA SER A 213 16.75 -3.59 32.67
C SER A 213 16.87 -5.04 32.22
N SER A 214 16.58 -5.32 30.94
CA SER A 214 16.54 -6.68 30.37
C SER A 214 17.62 -6.95 29.31
N TYR A 215 18.54 -6.02 29.07
CA TYR A 215 19.55 -6.05 27.98
C TYR A 215 20.35 -7.35 27.90
N THR A 216 20.84 -7.88 29.02
CA THR A 216 21.80 -9.00 29.01
C THR A 216 21.16 -10.36 28.68
N SER A 217 19.99 -10.68 29.23
CA SER A 217 19.30 -11.96 28.97
C SER A 217 18.76 -12.02 27.54
N ASN A 218 18.21 -10.90 27.08
CA ASN A 218 17.49 -10.81 25.82
C ASN A 218 18.43 -10.78 24.60
N ILE A 219 19.66 -10.26 24.73
CA ILE A 219 20.57 -10.22 23.58
C ILE A 219 21.31 -11.53 23.39
N SER A 220 21.59 -12.23 24.50
CA SER A 220 22.12 -13.59 24.42
C SER A 220 21.11 -14.46 23.70
N TYR A 221 19.84 -14.36 24.09
CA TYR A 221 18.72 -14.97 23.36
C TYR A 221 18.68 -14.53 21.88
N PHE A 222 18.77 -13.24 21.60
CA PHE A 222 18.73 -12.72 20.23
C PHE A 222 19.87 -13.25 19.35
N LYS A 223 21.09 -13.25 19.88
CA LYS A 223 22.30 -13.71 19.19
C LYS A 223 22.30 -15.23 19.03
N GLU A 224 21.74 -15.96 19.99
CA GLU A 224 21.50 -17.40 19.88
C GLU A 224 20.47 -17.72 18.79
N GLU A 225 19.41 -16.91 18.67
CA GLU A 225 18.29 -17.18 17.77
C GLU A 225 18.54 -16.73 16.33
N LEU A 226 19.16 -15.56 16.13
CA LEU A 226 19.43 -15.02 14.80
C LEU A 226 20.87 -15.25 14.31
N GLY A 227 21.76 -15.68 15.21
CA GLY A 227 23.19 -15.80 14.92
C GLY A 227 23.90 -14.45 14.82
N ASN A 228 25.12 -14.47 14.27
CA ASN A 228 25.92 -13.26 14.03
C ASN A 228 25.61 -12.57 12.70
N GLY A 229 24.59 -13.05 11.97
CA GLY A 229 24.35 -12.68 10.58
C GLY A 229 25.24 -13.43 9.58
N SER A 230 25.57 -12.76 8.47
CA SER A 230 26.41 -13.25 7.38
C SER A 230 27.46 -12.20 6.99
N ASP A 231 28.22 -12.48 5.92
CA ASP A 231 29.23 -11.56 5.40
C ASP A 231 28.60 -10.21 4.96
N TYR A 232 27.37 -10.22 4.44
CA TYR A 232 26.68 -9.03 3.95
C TYR A 232 25.46 -8.61 4.79
N VAL A 233 25.12 -9.36 5.84
CA VAL A 233 24.06 -9.00 6.78
C VAL A 233 24.60 -9.02 8.19
N LYS A 234 24.71 -7.87 8.83
CA LYS A 234 25.10 -7.78 10.24
C LYS A 234 23.87 -7.65 11.12
N ILE A 235 23.89 -8.37 12.24
CA ILE A 235 22.82 -8.36 13.22
C ILE A 235 23.29 -7.59 14.44
N GLY A 236 22.47 -6.65 14.89
CA GLY A 236 22.77 -5.78 16.02
C GLY A 236 21.53 -5.28 16.73
N PHE A 237 21.60 -4.10 17.33
CA PHE A 237 20.44 -3.46 17.94
C PHE A 237 20.43 -1.97 17.64
N SER A 238 19.26 -1.35 17.75
CA SER A 238 19.15 0.10 17.79
C SER A 238 18.54 0.53 19.13
N ALA A 239 18.84 1.74 19.56
CA ALA A 239 18.35 2.26 20.84
C ALA A 239 18.17 3.76 20.79
N SER A 240 17.21 4.30 21.54
CA SER A 240 17.04 5.75 21.58
C SER A 240 18.14 6.44 22.38
N CYS A 241 18.57 7.60 21.89
CA CYS A 241 19.28 8.62 22.62
C CYS A 241 18.30 9.75 22.91
N TRP A 242 17.71 9.72 24.11
CA TRP A 242 16.66 10.66 24.55
C TRP A 242 17.23 12.04 24.88
N TYR A 243 17.83 12.73 23.91
CA TYR A 243 18.67 13.90 24.17
C TYR A 243 17.95 15.11 24.77
N MET A 244 16.60 15.16 24.69
CA MET A 244 15.76 16.13 25.40
C MET A 244 14.96 15.54 26.57
N GLY A 245 15.02 14.23 26.78
CA GLY A 245 14.31 13.53 27.87
C GLY A 245 15.21 13.18 29.06
N GLU A 246 16.50 13.00 28.79
CA GLU A 246 17.52 12.61 29.76
C GLU A 246 18.39 13.83 30.14
N LEU A 247 17.83 14.76 30.91
CA LEU A 247 18.48 16.05 31.23
C LEU A 247 18.86 16.16 32.71
N ASN A 248 19.89 16.97 33.01
CA ASN A 248 20.32 17.26 34.39
C ASN A 248 19.36 18.22 35.15
N GLY A 249 18.35 18.79 34.49
CA GLY A 249 17.35 19.70 35.07
C GLY A 249 17.71 21.19 34.93
N ALA A 250 16.84 22.08 35.42
CA ALA A 250 16.98 23.54 35.27
C ALA A 250 18.27 24.12 35.87
N ILE A 251 18.75 23.59 37.00
CA ILE A 251 19.97 24.07 37.69
C ILE A 251 21.20 23.89 36.78
N ASP A 252 21.22 22.80 36.02
CA ASP A 252 22.28 22.47 35.08
C ASP A 252 21.91 22.90 33.65
N ASN A 253 21.08 23.95 33.51
CA ASN A 253 20.65 24.52 32.23
C ASN A 253 20.16 23.48 31.23
N TRP A 254 19.44 22.47 31.70
CA TRP A 254 18.84 21.44 30.85
C TRP A 254 19.84 20.70 29.95
N THR A 255 21.10 20.57 30.38
CA THR A 255 22.12 19.82 29.63
C THR A 255 21.79 18.34 29.60
N PHE A 256 22.05 17.70 28.45
CA PHE A 256 21.93 16.25 28.27
C PHE A 256 22.81 15.48 29.26
N ASN A 257 22.22 14.47 29.89
CA ASN A 257 22.86 13.55 30.82
C ASN A 257 23.12 12.20 30.12
N PRO A 258 24.34 11.92 29.66
CA PRO A 258 24.64 10.66 28.98
C PRO A 258 24.67 9.44 29.91
N PHE A 259 24.69 9.64 31.24
CA PHE A 259 24.80 8.56 32.21
C PHE A 259 23.48 7.86 32.50
N SER A 260 22.34 8.43 32.11
CA SER A 260 21.02 7.78 32.29
C SER A 260 20.85 6.57 31.40
N SER A 261 21.23 6.63 30.12
CA SER A 261 21.15 5.45 29.25
C SER A 261 22.24 5.33 28.17
N LEU A 262 22.75 6.45 27.63
CA LEU A 262 23.66 6.41 26.47
C LEU A 262 24.95 5.60 26.75
N TYR A 263 25.68 5.92 27.83
CA TYR A 263 26.91 5.19 28.15
C TYR A 263 26.67 3.70 28.44
N TYR A 264 25.53 3.35 29.02
CA TYR A 264 25.16 1.97 29.25
C TYR A 264 25.00 1.22 27.92
N LYS A 265 24.28 1.79 26.95
CA LYS A 265 24.06 1.22 25.61
C LYS A 265 25.37 1.10 24.82
N LEU A 266 26.26 2.08 24.91
CA LEU A 266 27.58 2.03 24.27
C LEU A 266 28.47 0.92 24.87
N ASN A 267 28.59 0.88 26.20
CA ASN A 267 29.36 -0.17 26.88
C ASN A 267 28.80 -1.56 26.58
N PHE A 268 27.49 -1.66 26.45
CA PHE A 268 26.83 -2.89 26.05
C PHE A 268 27.23 -3.34 24.64
N SER A 269 27.23 -2.44 23.66
CA SER A 269 27.74 -2.73 22.31
C SER A 269 29.19 -3.25 22.32
N VAL A 270 30.08 -2.63 23.12
CA VAL A 270 31.48 -3.07 23.27
C VAL A 270 31.56 -4.47 23.90
N ASN A 271 30.92 -4.67 25.05
CA ASN A 271 31.02 -5.90 25.84
C ASN A 271 30.57 -7.14 25.07
N TYR A 272 29.60 -6.99 24.16
CA TYR A 272 29.07 -8.10 23.37
C TYR A 272 29.56 -8.11 21.92
N SER A 273 30.34 -7.09 21.52
CA SER A 273 30.81 -6.87 20.15
C SER A 273 29.65 -6.88 19.14
N ILE A 274 28.63 -6.05 19.40
CA ILE A 274 27.41 -6.00 18.61
C ILE A 274 27.23 -4.61 18.03
N PRO A 275 27.00 -4.47 16.71
CA PRO A 275 26.81 -3.17 16.09
C PRO A 275 25.55 -2.47 16.61
N VAL A 276 25.63 -1.15 16.75
CA VAL A 276 24.58 -0.30 17.32
C VAL A 276 24.28 0.90 16.44
N LEU A 277 22.99 1.26 16.38
CA LEU A 277 22.50 2.52 15.86
C LEU A 277 21.75 3.29 16.95
N PHE A 278 21.87 4.62 16.96
CA PHE A 278 21.15 5.46 17.91
C PHE A 278 20.03 6.27 17.24
N HIS A 279 18.82 6.22 17.81
CA HIS A 279 17.73 7.11 17.43
C HIS A 279 17.83 8.40 18.25
N MET A 280 18.21 9.51 17.62
CA MET A 280 18.33 10.81 18.26
C MET A 280 16.92 11.37 18.52
N ASN A 281 16.36 11.03 19.68
CA ASN A 281 14.98 11.36 20.02
C ASN A 281 14.91 12.50 21.04
N GLY A 282 14.62 13.70 20.58
CA GLY A 282 14.39 14.90 21.37
C GLY A 282 13.16 15.70 20.97
N GLY A 283 12.54 15.38 19.84
CA GLY A 283 11.25 15.94 19.40
C GLY A 283 10.06 15.22 20.03
N ASN A 284 9.20 14.65 19.17
CA ASN A 284 7.92 14.06 19.56
C ASN A 284 8.04 12.94 20.60
N TRP A 285 9.12 12.17 20.53
CA TRP A 285 9.40 11.06 21.42
C TRP A 285 10.31 11.45 22.61
N GLY A 286 11.00 12.59 22.53
CA GLY A 286 11.96 13.06 23.53
C GLY A 286 11.40 13.29 24.94
N MET A 287 10.08 13.24 25.12
CA MET A 287 9.41 13.49 26.40
C MET A 287 8.98 12.22 27.15
N GLU A 288 9.24 11.03 26.61
CA GLU A 288 8.73 9.77 27.19
C GLU A 288 9.25 9.48 28.62
N GLY A 289 10.34 10.14 29.03
CA GLY A 289 10.84 10.15 30.41
C GLY A 289 9.84 10.66 31.47
N TRP A 290 8.74 11.29 31.05
CA TRP A 290 7.63 11.71 31.93
C TRP A 290 7.02 10.56 32.74
N LYS A 291 7.03 9.33 32.21
CA LYS A 291 6.28 8.21 32.78
C LYS A 291 6.70 7.77 34.19
N ASN A 292 7.85 8.23 34.74
CA ASN A 292 8.38 7.63 35.97
C ASN A 292 9.07 8.54 36.98
N THR A 293 9.08 9.87 36.84
CA THR A 293 9.69 10.71 37.90
C THR A 293 8.88 11.96 38.19
N ASN A 294 8.71 12.29 39.47
CA ASN A 294 8.16 13.56 39.97
C ASN A 294 9.04 14.79 39.60
N LYS A 295 9.74 14.76 38.46
CA LYS A 295 10.63 15.83 38.01
C LYS A 295 9.90 16.64 36.95
N SER A 296 10.03 17.96 37.02
CA SER A 296 9.60 18.82 35.92
C SER A 296 10.35 18.45 34.64
N SER A 297 9.65 18.45 33.51
CA SER A 297 10.28 18.33 32.21
C SER A 297 10.71 19.73 31.74
N ILE A 298 11.74 19.80 30.89
CA ILE A 298 12.12 21.06 30.21
C ILE A 298 10.92 21.70 29.53
N VAL A 299 9.99 20.88 29.03
CA VAL A 299 8.79 21.35 28.34
C VAL A 299 7.87 22.04 29.31
N THR A 300 7.58 21.41 30.45
CA THR A 300 6.70 21.96 31.47
C THR A 300 7.23 23.29 31.97
N ASP A 301 8.54 23.36 32.23
CA ASP A 301 9.16 24.57 32.78
C ASP A 301 9.23 25.69 31.72
N LEU A 302 9.69 25.39 30.51
CA LEU A 302 9.77 26.41 29.44
C LEU A 302 8.42 26.82 28.87
N TRP A 303 7.43 25.94 28.86
CA TRP A 303 6.05 26.26 28.47
C TRP A 303 5.38 27.16 29.53
N ALA A 304 5.55 26.85 30.81
CA ALA A 304 5.01 27.67 31.90
C ALA A 304 5.59 29.10 31.87
N ASP A 305 6.84 29.24 31.44
CA ASP A 305 7.49 30.55 31.26
C ASP A 305 7.03 31.26 29.98
N ASN A 306 6.87 30.53 28.87
CA ASN A 306 6.46 31.08 27.58
C ASN A 306 5.81 30.00 26.68
N ASP A 307 4.52 30.14 26.39
CA ASP A 307 3.76 29.24 25.53
C ASP A 307 4.16 29.30 24.04
N SER A 308 5.00 30.26 23.64
CA SER A 308 5.65 30.28 22.33
C SER A 308 6.76 29.23 22.20
N ASN A 309 7.05 28.47 23.25
CA ASN A 309 7.93 27.30 23.17
C ASN A 309 7.20 26.03 22.70
N VAL A 310 5.87 26.07 22.56
CA VAL A 310 5.07 24.93 22.09
C VAL A 310 4.35 25.21 20.78
N GLN A 311 3.82 24.17 20.13
CA GLN A 311 3.07 24.30 18.88
C GLN A 311 1.69 24.91 19.13
N TRP A 312 1.19 25.71 18.19
CA TRP A 312 -0.16 26.29 18.25
C TRP A 312 -1.04 25.79 17.11
N ASP A 313 -2.32 25.56 17.42
CA ASP A 313 -3.33 25.17 16.42
C ASP A 313 -3.76 26.37 15.55
N GLN A 314 -4.54 26.12 14.49
CA GLN A 314 -5.04 27.17 13.60
C GLN A 314 -5.91 28.24 14.28
N ASN A 315 -6.41 27.97 15.48
CA ASN A 315 -7.23 28.88 16.28
C ASN A 315 -6.39 29.71 17.27
N ASN A 316 -5.06 29.60 17.21
CA ASN A 316 -4.09 30.23 18.11
C ASN A 316 -4.16 29.69 19.55
N ASN A 317 -4.50 28.42 19.74
CA ASN A 317 -4.35 27.76 21.03
C ASN A 317 -3.01 27.02 21.06
N SER A 318 -2.18 27.32 22.06
CA SER A 318 -0.99 26.52 22.37
C SER A 318 -1.40 25.10 22.79
N VAL A 319 -0.68 24.08 22.34
CA VAL A 319 -0.83 22.70 22.78
C VAL A 319 0.46 22.30 23.51
N PRO A 320 0.38 21.92 24.81
CA PRO A 320 -0.82 21.63 25.58
C PRO A 320 -1.55 22.92 26.02
N ALA A 321 -2.87 22.86 26.16
CA ALA A 321 -3.64 24.00 26.67
C ALA A 321 -3.64 24.07 28.21
N SER A 322 -3.19 23.01 28.90
CA SER A 322 -3.10 22.97 30.36
C SER A 322 -2.10 21.92 30.86
N GLN A 323 -1.70 22.04 32.14
CA GLN A 323 -0.87 21.04 32.83
C GLN A 323 -1.54 19.65 32.84
N ALA A 324 -2.86 19.59 33.00
CA ALA A 324 -3.59 18.32 32.98
C ALA A 324 -3.52 17.64 31.59
N GLU A 325 -3.33 18.42 30.52
CA GLU A 325 -3.10 17.86 29.19
C GLU A 325 -1.68 17.32 28.99
N LEU A 326 -0.68 17.87 29.69
CA LEU A 326 0.67 17.30 29.76
C LEU A 326 0.69 15.92 30.44
N GLU A 327 -0.23 15.70 31.36
CA GLU A 327 -0.32 14.46 32.13
C GLU A 327 -1.00 13.30 31.37
N LEU A 328 -1.54 13.55 30.18
CA LEU A 328 -2.20 12.51 29.38
C LEU A 328 -1.18 11.58 28.70
N PRO A 329 -1.37 10.25 28.78
CA PRO A 329 -0.36 9.24 28.41
C PRO A 329 0.00 9.15 26.91
N LEU A 330 -0.66 9.94 26.05
CA LEU A 330 -0.59 9.82 24.59
C LEU A 330 -0.44 11.16 23.87
N LYS A 331 0.12 12.20 24.52
CA LYS A 331 0.39 13.47 23.82
C LYS A 331 1.87 13.64 23.52
N PRO A 332 2.36 13.15 22.36
CA PRO A 332 3.61 13.63 21.83
C PRO A 332 3.44 15.10 21.36
N ARG A 333 4.55 15.73 20.94
CA ARG A 333 4.55 16.88 19.99
C ARG A 333 4.24 18.25 20.57
N LEU A 334 5.00 18.63 21.59
CA LEU A 334 4.81 19.93 22.23
C LEU A 334 5.69 21.00 21.62
N PHE A 335 6.94 20.73 21.24
CA PHE A 335 7.83 21.80 20.82
C PHE A 335 7.47 22.41 19.48
N THR A 336 7.44 23.75 19.44
CA THR A 336 7.51 24.46 18.16
C THR A 336 8.83 24.10 17.47
N LEU A 337 8.80 23.98 16.14
CA LEU A 337 10.00 23.79 15.33
C LEU A 337 10.70 25.13 15.02
N SER A 338 10.21 26.25 15.58
CA SER A 338 10.78 27.56 15.29
C SER A 338 12.22 27.70 15.80
N LYS A 339 13.10 28.21 14.94
CA LYS A 339 14.49 28.57 15.30
C LYS A 339 14.57 29.76 16.26
N TYR A 340 13.49 30.51 16.40
CA TYR A 340 13.38 31.65 17.33
C TYR A 340 12.92 31.23 18.73
N SER A 341 12.53 29.97 18.92
CA SER A 341 12.13 29.45 20.23
C SER A 341 13.32 29.34 21.19
N GLN A 342 13.03 29.35 22.49
CA GLN A 342 14.07 29.12 23.50
C GLN A 342 14.55 27.66 23.51
N ILE A 343 13.77 26.75 22.91
CA ILE A 343 14.04 25.31 22.85
C ILE A 343 15.09 24.96 21.80
N TYR A 344 15.14 25.72 20.72
CA TYR A 344 16.09 25.50 19.63
C TYR A 344 17.56 25.40 20.12
N PRO A 345 18.10 26.35 20.90
CA PRO A 345 19.48 26.24 21.39
C PRO A 345 19.71 25.06 22.35
N TYR A 346 18.71 24.62 23.13
CA TYR A 346 18.84 23.42 23.95
C TYR A 346 18.91 22.16 23.11
N ARG A 347 18.11 22.07 22.04
CA ARG A 347 18.18 20.95 21.08
C ARG A 347 19.56 20.89 20.43
N GLU A 348 20.05 22.01 19.89
CA GLU A 348 21.39 22.09 19.31
C GLU A 348 22.46 21.64 20.31
N GLN A 349 22.46 22.23 21.51
CA GLN A 349 23.42 21.91 22.56
C GLN A 349 23.42 20.40 22.88
N ASN A 350 22.24 19.84 23.12
CA ASN A 350 22.11 18.46 23.59
C ASN A 350 22.41 17.43 22.49
N VAL A 351 22.03 17.71 21.23
CA VAL A 351 22.45 16.91 20.07
C VAL A 351 23.96 16.94 19.91
N LYS A 352 24.61 18.10 20.05
CA LYS A 352 26.07 18.22 19.96
C LYS A 352 26.79 17.48 21.09
N ILE A 353 26.27 17.52 22.32
CA ILE A 353 26.82 16.74 23.44
C ILE A 353 26.72 15.23 23.14
N ALA A 354 25.54 14.75 22.78
CA ALA A 354 25.34 13.34 22.45
C ALA A 354 26.18 12.90 21.24
N GLY A 355 26.20 13.71 20.18
CA GLY A 355 26.96 13.47 18.96
C GLY A 355 28.48 13.43 19.19
N THR A 356 29.02 14.25 20.10
CA THR A 356 30.44 14.20 20.48
C THR A 356 30.78 12.84 21.11
N ILE A 357 29.93 12.35 22.02
CA ILE A 357 30.11 11.04 22.66
C ILE A 357 30.03 9.91 21.62
N LEU A 358 29.07 9.99 20.69
CA LEU A 358 28.92 9.02 19.62
C LEU A 358 30.09 9.06 18.63
N LYS A 359 30.67 10.23 18.37
CA LYS A 359 31.87 10.40 17.54
C LYS A 359 33.06 9.73 18.18
N ASP A 360 33.29 9.96 19.48
CA ASP A 360 34.37 9.31 20.23
C ASP A 360 34.21 7.78 20.21
N PHE A 361 32.98 7.28 20.35
CA PHE A 361 32.68 5.85 20.23
C PHE A 361 32.95 5.31 18.82
N MET A 362 32.52 6.03 17.78
CA MET A 362 32.78 5.65 16.38
C MET A 362 34.28 5.57 16.10
N ASP A 363 35.07 6.51 16.61
CA ASP A 363 36.53 6.51 16.41
C ASP A 363 37.21 5.35 17.13
N ALA A 364 36.74 5.02 18.33
CA ALA A 364 37.28 3.91 19.12
C ALA A 364 36.83 2.52 18.61
N TYR A 365 35.60 2.44 18.08
CA TYR A 365 34.94 1.20 17.68
C TYR A 365 34.20 1.35 16.34
N PRO A 366 34.90 1.62 15.22
CA PRO A 366 34.27 1.95 13.94
C PRO A 366 33.38 0.83 13.39
N ASP A 367 33.70 -0.43 13.70
CA ASP A 367 32.92 -1.60 13.29
C ASP A 367 31.61 -1.79 14.08
N LEU A 368 31.50 -1.13 15.24
CA LEU A 368 30.32 -1.20 16.10
C LEU A 368 29.35 -0.04 15.88
N PHE A 369 29.81 1.08 15.33
CA PHE A 369 28.94 2.24 15.08
C PHE A 369 28.31 2.20 13.68
N VAL A 370 27.01 1.90 13.64
CA VAL A 370 26.26 1.86 12.38
C VAL A 370 25.83 3.25 11.93
N GLY A 371 25.39 4.10 12.86
CA GLY A 371 24.99 5.48 12.58
C GLY A 371 24.01 6.06 13.60
N CYS A 372 23.40 7.18 13.22
CA CYS A 372 22.35 7.88 13.95
C CYS A 372 21.14 8.08 13.03
N SER A 373 19.93 7.79 13.50
CA SER A 373 18.70 8.32 12.88
C SER A 373 18.25 9.56 13.63
N MET A 374 17.81 10.61 12.94
CA MET A 374 17.38 11.87 13.55
C MET A 374 16.04 11.72 14.28
N ASP A 375 15.53 12.82 14.84
CA ASP A 375 14.21 12.90 15.47
C ASP A 375 13.17 12.18 14.62
N SER A 376 12.60 11.12 15.19
CA SER A 376 11.67 10.27 14.47
C SER A 376 10.31 10.94 14.34
N GLU A 377 9.74 10.76 13.15
CA GLU A 377 8.33 11.03 12.88
C GLU A 377 7.95 12.47 13.22
N ILE A 378 8.52 13.45 12.53
CA ILE A 378 8.18 14.85 12.75
C ILE A 378 6.99 15.19 11.86
N HIS A 379 5.89 15.63 12.46
CA HIS A 379 4.72 16.14 11.75
C HIS A 379 4.10 17.31 12.52
N LEU A 380 3.23 18.05 11.83
CA LEU A 380 2.58 19.26 12.33
C LEU A 380 1.05 19.09 12.35
N GLU A 381 0.55 18.05 13.02
CA GLU A 381 -0.87 17.72 13.21
C GLU A 381 -1.18 17.37 14.68
N HIS A 382 -2.44 17.57 15.12
CA HIS A 382 -2.88 17.09 16.43
C HIS A 382 -3.02 15.57 16.44
N THR A 383 -2.36 14.91 17.39
CA THR A 383 -2.43 13.45 17.52
C THR A 383 -3.72 12.96 18.15
N ASN A 384 -4.48 12.18 17.39
CA ASN A 384 -4.88 10.85 17.84
C ASN A 384 -4.06 9.83 17.04
N TYR A 385 -2.82 9.59 17.47
CA TYR A 385 -1.88 8.67 16.79
C TYR A 385 -2.35 7.20 16.79
N HIS A 386 -3.44 6.86 17.47
CA HIS A 386 -3.93 5.48 17.56
C HIS A 386 -5.33 5.24 16.97
N GLU A 387 -6.01 6.28 16.47
CA GLU A 387 -7.25 6.10 15.69
C GLU A 387 -6.89 5.94 14.20
N PHE A 388 -6.06 4.94 13.91
CA PHE A 388 -5.77 4.47 12.56
C PHE A 388 -6.98 3.82 11.88
N ASP A 389 -8.08 3.62 12.62
CA ASP A 389 -9.36 3.17 12.09
C ASP A 389 -10.25 4.39 11.86
N ASP A 390 -10.45 4.76 10.58
CA ASP A 390 -11.62 5.35 9.89
C ASP A 390 -12.81 5.99 10.68
N LEU A 391 -12.63 6.39 11.93
CA LEU A 391 -13.73 6.67 12.87
C LEU A 391 -13.83 8.13 13.28
N VAL A 392 -12.84 8.97 12.95
CA VAL A 392 -12.89 10.40 13.24
C VAL A 392 -12.36 11.20 12.04
N ASP A 393 -13.21 11.36 11.02
CA ASP A 393 -13.00 12.26 9.88
C ASP A 393 -12.98 13.75 10.27
N ASP A 394 -13.16 14.10 11.55
CA ASP A 394 -13.44 15.47 12.03
C ASP A 394 -12.26 16.19 12.73
N TYR A 395 -11.10 15.54 12.95
CA TYR A 395 -9.96 16.23 13.58
C TYR A 395 -9.05 16.94 12.56
N ASP A 396 -9.54 18.09 12.07
CA ASP A 396 -8.85 19.00 11.13
C ASP A 396 -7.95 20.02 11.85
N SER A 397 -7.15 19.63 12.84
CA SER A 397 -6.25 20.56 13.53
C SER A 397 -4.85 20.57 12.89
N TYR A 398 -4.46 21.73 12.37
CA TYR A 398 -3.19 21.96 11.69
C TYR A 398 -2.27 22.81 12.57
N PHE A 399 -0.99 22.49 12.53
CA PHE A 399 0.08 23.20 13.23
C PHE A 399 1.14 23.62 12.20
N ASP A 400 2.07 24.51 12.48
CA ASP A 400 2.26 25.25 13.72
C ASP A 400 1.94 26.72 13.46
N TYR A 401 0.93 27.25 14.16
CA TYR A 401 0.54 28.66 14.08
C TYR A 401 1.12 29.49 15.22
N ASN A 402 2.18 28.99 15.85
CA ASN A 402 2.94 29.73 16.84
C ASN A 402 3.42 31.07 16.23
N PRO A 403 3.34 32.20 16.95
CA PRO A 403 3.75 33.50 16.44
C PRO A 403 5.16 33.54 15.85
N LEU A 404 6.09 32.74 16.40
CA LEU A 404 7.46 32.62 15.90
C LEU A 404 7.52 31.88 14.55
N VAL A 405 6.68 30.87 14.34
CA VAL A 405 6.56 30.16 13.06
C VAL A 405 5.88 31.04 12.01
N ILE A 406 4.88 31.84 12.41
CA ILE A 406 4.27 32.84 11.53
C ILE A 406 5.33 33.85 11.08
N GLN A 407 6.21 34.31 11.97
CA GLN A 407 7.33 35.17 11.60
C GLN A 407 8.23 34.48 10.55
N GLU A 408 8.61 33.21 10.75
CA GLU A 408 9.41 32.46 9.76
C GLU A 408 8.69 32.30 8.42
N PHE A 409 7.37 32.14 8.42
CA PHE A 409 6.57 32.11 7.19
C PHE A 409 6.60 33.45 6.46
N GLN A 410 6.49 34.56 7.17
CA GLN A 410 6.59 35.91 6.61
C GLN A 410 7.96 36.14 5.96
N GLU A 411 9.04 35.70 6.62
CA GLU A 411 10.41 35.74 6.09
C GLU A 411 10.56 34.86 4.83
N TRP A 412 10.01 33.65 4.85
CA TRP A 412 10.02 32.72 3.72
C TRP A 412 9.29 33.31 2.49
N LEU A 413 8.12 33.91 2.70
CA LEU A 413 7.38 34.60 1.64
C LEU A 413 8.13 35.81 1.11
N GLN A 414 8.77 36.59 1.99
CA GLN A 414 9.57 37.75 1.58
C GLN A 414 10.74 37.31 0.69
N ALA A 415 11.42 36.23 1.04
CA ALA A 415 12.49 35.66 0.22
C ALA A 415 11.97 35.13 -1.13
N LYS A 416 10.77 34.53 -1.15
CA LYS A 416 10.18 33.92 -2.34
C LYS A 416 9.56 34.93 -3.33
N TYR A 417 8.93 36.00 -2.83
CA TYR A 417 8.10 36.90 -3.64
C TYR A 417 8.66 38.31 -3.86
N SER A 418 9.86 38.65 -3.38
CA SER A 418 10.53 39.97 -3.53
C SER A 418 9.78 41.20 -3.00
N THR A 419 8.48 41.38 -3.32
CA THR A 419 7.59 42.47 -2.91
C THR A 419 6.23 41.94 -2.46
N ILE A 420 5.56 42.69 -1.57
CA ILE A 420 4.22 42.32 -1.11
C ILE A 420 3.16 42.39 -2.23
N SER A 421 3.36 43.26 -3.23
CA SER A 421 2.46 43.37 -4.39
C SER A 421 2.44 42.07 -5.19
N GLU A 422 3.60 41.45 -5.42
CA GLU A 422 3.70 40.20 -6.16
C GLU A 422 2.98 39.05 -5.44
N LEU A 423 3.16 38.94 -4.11
CA LEU A 423 2.42 37.98 -3.28
C LEU A 423 0.90 38.20 -3.40
N ASN A 424 0.47 39.44 -3.22
CA ASN A 424 -0.95 39.81 -3.28
C ASN A 424 -1.55 39.51 -4.65
N ASP A 425 -0.85 39.84 -5.73
CA ASP A 425 -1.29 39.60 -7.10
C ASP A 425 -1.40 38.09 -7.41
N LYS A 426 -0.42 37.29 -6.95
CA LYS A 426 -0.42 35.83 -7.17
C LYS A 426 -1.60 35.13 -6.50
N PHE A 427 -1.93 35.54 -5.29
CA PHE A 427 -2.93 34.86 -4.46
C PHE A 427 -4.26 35.59 -4.33
N ASN A 428 -4.41 36.75 -5.00
CA ASN A 428 -5.56 37.65 -4.88
C ASN A 428 -5.82 38.06 -3.42
N LEU A 429 -4.76 38.54 -2.75
CA LEU A 429 -4.75 38.98 -1.36
C LEU A 429 -4.54 40.50 -1.27
N ALA A 430 -4.62 41.06 -0.06
CA ALA A 430 -4.50 42.50 0.17
C ALA A 430 -3.73 42.82 1.47
N PHE A 431 -2.62 42.13 1.72
CA PHE A 431 -1.75 42.41 2.87
C PHE A 431 -0.97 43.72 2.67
N ALA A 432 -0.82 44.50 3.73
CA ALA A 432 -0.12 45.79 3.68
C ALA A 432 1.42 45.64 3.63
N SER A 433 1.94 44.57 4.23
CA SER A 433 3.37 44.22 4.28
C SER A 433 3.53 42.72 4.58
N PHE A 434 4.73 42.16 4.40
CA PHE A 434 5.01 40.77 4.78
C PHE A 434 4.75 40.53 6.29
N GLY A 435 5.10 41.47 7.16
CA GLY A 435 4.84 41.36 8.61
C GLY A 435 3.35 41.35 9.00
N SER A 436 2.45 41.67 8.08
CA SER A 436 0.99 41.60 8.27
C SER A 436 0.34 40.35 7.67
N VAL A 437 1.14 39.47 7.05
CA VAL A 437 0.64 38.23 6.44
C VAL A 437 0.26 37.25 7.55
N ASP A 438 -0.96 36.74 7.47
CA ASP A 438 -1.47 35.65 8.31
C ASP A 438 -1.64 34.39 7.44
N PRO A 439 -1.15 33.21 7.86
CA PRO A 439 -1.39 31.97 7.14
C PRO A 439 -2.89 31.63 7.06
N PRO A 440 -3.33 30.87 6.04
CA PRO A 440 -4.73 30.45 5.91
C PRO A 440 -5.13 29.55 7.09
N ARG A 441 -6.11 29.98 7.89
CA ARG A 441 -6.60 29.23 9.07
C ARG A 441 -7.55 28.08 8.75
N LYS A 442 -7.99 27.97 7.50
CA LYS A 442 -8.89 26.91 7.05
C LYS A 442 -8.22 26.10 5.95
N ALA A 443 -8.09 24.80 6.17
CA ALA A 443 -7.61 23.88 5.15
C ALA A 443 -8.62 23.78 4.01
N ILE A 444 -8.21 24.22 2.83
CA ILE A 444 -8.99 24.11 1.60
C ILE A 444 -8.04 23.55 0.54
N LYS A 445 -8.10 22.24 0.31
CA LYS A 445 -7.29 21.56 -0.71
C LYS A 445 -7.42 22.27 -2.06
N SER A 446 -6.29 22.41 -2.76
CA SER A 446 -6.22 23.10 -4.05
C SER A 446 -6.48 24.61 -4.00
N ASN A 447 -6.71 25.22 -2.83
CA ASN A 447 -6.64 26.67 -2.69
C ASN A 447 -5.17 27.11 -2.76
N PRO A 448 -4.77 27.98 -3.69
CA PRO A 448 -3.36 28.34 -3.86
C PRO A 448 -2.69 28.89 -2.60
N TRP A 449 -3.42 29.61 -1.74
CA TRP A 449 -2.88 30.14 -0.49
C TRP A 449 -2.68 29.05 0.56
N TRP A 450 -3.61 28.09 0.64
CA TRP A 450 -3.45 26.90 1.49
C TRP A 450 -2.28 26.01 1.06
N GLU A 451 -2.10 25.82 -0.25
CA GLU A 451 -0.96 25.07 -0.78
C GLU A 451 0.37 25.75 -0.43
N GLU A 452 0.42 27.09 -0.49
CA GLU A 452 1.61 27.86 -0.14
C GLU A 452 1.98 27.69 1.35
N TRP A 453 0.99 27.66 2.24
CA TRP A 453 1.19 27.37 3.66
C TRP A 453 1.60 25.91 3.90
N THR A 454 1.01 24.97 3.16
CA THR A 454 1.39 23.55 3.23
C THR A 454 2.84 23.34 2.79
N ASP A 455 3.27 23.99 1.72
CA ASP A 455 4.65 23.97 1.24
C ASP A 455 5.62 24.54 2.29
N PHE A 456 5.26 25.64 2.94
CA PHE A 456 6.05 26.17 4.05
C PHE A 456 6.14 25.18 5.22
N ARG A 457 5.04 24.54 5.62
CA ARG A 457 5.06 23.54 6.71
C ARG A 457 5.97 22.35 6.40
N ILE A 458 5.94 21.85 5.16
CA ILE A 458 6.85 20.79 4.68
C ILE A 458 8.30 21.28 4.70
N PHE A 459 8.56 22.48 4.20
CA PHE A 459 9.87 23.12 4.26
C PHE A 459 10.36 23.26 5.71
N HIS A 460 9.48 23.65 6.62
CA HIS A 460 9.81 23.87 8.03
C HIS A 460 10.21 22.57 8.73
N VAL A 461 9.45 21.48 8.52
CA VAL A 461 9.83 20.13 8.98
C VAL A 461 11.17 19.72 8.38
N LYS A 462 11.35 19.87 7.06
CA LYS A 462 12.61 19.54 6.39
C LYS A 462 13.80 20.29 6.98
N GLN A 463 13.67 21.60 7.21
CA GLN A 463 14.75 22.41 7.79
C GLN A 463 15.07 22.01 9.22
N ASN A 464 14.08 21.56 9.98
CA ASN A 464 14.30 21.05 11.32
C ASN A 464 15.12 19.74 11.32
N VAL A 465 14.81 18.82 10.40
CA VAL A 465 15.57 17.58 10.20
C VAL A 465 16.99 17.89 9.69
N GLU A 466 17.12 18.83 8.75
CA GLU A 466 18.40 19.29 8.20
C GLU A 466 19.29 19.91 9.28
N ALA A 467 18.72 20.76 10.15
CA ALA A 467 19.44 21.38 11.25
C ALA A 467 20.01 20.33 12.20
N GLU A 468 19.22 19.34 12.59
CA GLU A 468 19.67 18.26 13.47
C GLU A 468 20.82 17.45 12.85
N ALA A 469 20.68 17.08 11.57
CA ALA A 469 21.73 16.42 10.82
C ALA A 469 23.00 17.27 10.77
N SER A 470 22.87 18.59 10.53
CA SER A 470 24.02 19.51 10.50
C SER A 470 24.75 19.57 11.84
N TRP A 471 24.04 19.50 12.98
CA TRP A 471 24.67 19.52 14.29
C TRP A 471 25.52 18.28 14.57
N LEU A 472 25.15 17.13 14.00
CA LEU A 472 25.97 15.91 14.05
C LEU A 472 27.16 15.98 13.11
N VAL A 473 27.00 16.59 11.93
CA VAL A 473 28.13 16.88 11.02
C VAL A 473 29.13 17.82 11.69
N ASP A 474 28.67 18.86 12.39
CA ASP A 474 29.51 19.82 13.11
C ASP A 474 30.44 19.15 14.14
N VAL A 475 29.97 18.09 14.80
CA VAL A 475 30.77 17.32 15.77
C VAL A 475 31.55 16.18 15.12
N GLY A 476 31.51 16.05 13.80
CA GLY A 476 32.35 15.16 13.01
C GLY A 476 31.74 13.79 12.68
N ILE A 477 30.45 13.56 12.91
CA ILE A 477 29.78 12.36 12.40
C ILE A 477 29.65 12.51 10.87
N PRO A 478 30.09 11.53 10.06
CA PRO A 478 30.03 11.65 8.62
C PRO A 478 28.58 11.53 8.11
N LYS A 479 28.24 12.31 7.08
CA LYS A 479 26.89 12.36 6.48
C LYS A 479 26.32 10.98 6.13
N ASN A 480 27.16 10.05 5.68
CA ASN A 480 26.75 8.70 5.30
C ASN A 480 26.37 7.79 6.50
N LYS A 481 26.51 8.29 7.74
CA LYS A 481 26.10 7.66 9.01
C LYS A 481 24.96 8.41 9.69
N ILE A 482 24.45 9.47 9.08
CA ILE A 482 23.34 10.28 9.59
C ILE A 482 22.15 10.01 8.70
N TYR A 483 21.04 9.58 9.29
CA TYR A 483 19.82 9.24 8.58
C TYR A 483 18.68 10.14 9.05
N SER A 484 17.87 10.68 8.16
CA SER A 484 16.57 11.23 8.54
C SER A 484 15.69 10.13 9.16
N HIS A 485 14.54 10.48 9.71
CA HIS A 485 13.62 9.48 10.25
C HIS A 485 12.17 9.95 10.15
N GLN A 486 11.56 9.88 8.97
CA GLN A 486 10.19 10.40 8.75
C GLN A 486 9.19 9.28 8.50
N ILE A 487 7.94 9.45 8.93
CA ILE A 487 6.88 8.48 8.61
C ILE A 487 6.67 8.47 7.11
N LEU A 488 6.82 7.32 6.46
CA LEU A 488 6.43 7.21 5.07
C LEU A 488 4.96 6.80 4.99
N SER A 489 4.10 7.82 4.98
CA SER A 489 2.74 7.69 4.50
C SER A 489 2.74 7.29 3.01
N THR A 490 1.65 6.73 2.49
CA THR A 490 1.58 6.32 1.07
C THR A 490 1.98 7.52 0.19
N PRO A 491 3.03 7.39 -0.66
CA PRO A 491 3.47 8.48 -1.52
C PRO A 491 2.30 9.06 -2.32
N GLY A 492 2.18 10.40 -2.30
CA GLY A 492 1.11 11.12 -2.98
C GLY A 492 -0.25 11.11 -2.27
N SER A 493 -0.37 10.51 -1.08
CA SER A 493 -1.62 10.62 -0.32
C SER A 493 -1.79 12.01 0.29
N ASP A 494 -3.03 12.51 0.28
CA ASP A 494 -3.38 13.79 0.91
C ASP A 494 -2.99 13.84 2.39
N LYS A 495 -3.18 12.73 3.11
CA LYS A 495 -2.83 12.65 4.54
C LYS A 495 -1.33 12.89 4.75
N ALA A 496 -0.48 12.35 3.87
CA ALA A 496 0.96 12.54 3.95
C ALA A 496 1.34 14.04 3.86
N ARG A 497 0.87 14.66 2.77
CA ARG A 497 1.23 16.04 2.45
C ARG A 497 0.61 17.04 3.42
N TYR A 498 -0.70 16.99 3.62
CA TYR A 498 -1.42 18.04 4.32
C TYR A 498 -1.42 17.86 5.83
N HIS A 499 -1.53 16.64 6.32
CA HIS A 499 -1.67 16.42 7.76
C HIS A 499 -0.29 16.27 8.39
N ARG A 500 0.48 15.31 7.86
CA ARG A 500 1.74 14.94 8.49
C ARG A 500 2.91 15.83 8.06
N CYS A 501 2.81 16.54 6.95
CA CYS A 501 4.00 17.19 6.38
C CYS A 501 5.16 16.19 6.26
N ASP A 502 4.85 14.91 5.97
CA ASP A 502 5.81 13.80 5.90
C ASP A 502 6.02 13.28 4.47
N PRO A 503 5.97 14.11 3.40
CA PRO A 503 6.36 13.60 2.10
C PRO A 503 7.80 13.09 2.18
N LEU A 504 8.15 12.18 1.27
CA LEU A 504 9.52 11.69 1.10
C LEU A 504 10.56 12.83 0.99
N GLU A 505 10.13 14.03 0.59
CA GLU A 505 10.93 15.26 0.56
C GLU A 505 11.50 15.70 1.93
N THR A 506 10.78 15.46 3.04
CA THR A 506 11.26 15.81 4.40
C THR A 506 12.31 14.85 4.93
N ALA A 507 12.37 13.64 4.37
CA ALA A 507 13.43 12.67 4.63
C ALA A 507 14.68 12.92 3.76
N ASP A 508 14.53 13.65 2.65
CA ASP A 508 15.58 13.94 1.68
C ASP A 508 16.36 15.21 2.08
N ILE A 509 17.47 15.01 2.80
CA ILE A 509 18.28 16.05 3.44
C ILE A 509 19.71 16.09 2.89
N GLU A 510 20.40 17.23 2.99
CA GLU A 510 21.76 17.44 2.47
C GLU A 510 22.86 16.92 3.42
N ASN A 511 22.64 17.01 4.73
CA ASN A 511 23.61 16.61 5.76
C ASN A 511 23.43 15.17 6.27
N GLY A 512 22.65 14.36 5.57
CA GLY A 512 22.45 12.95 5.89
C GLY A 512 21.92 12.17 4.70
N THR A 513 21.29 11.03 4.96
CA THR A 513 20.61 10.24 3.96
C THR A 513 19.20 9.85 4.39
N ILE A 514 18.42 9.29 3.46
CA ILE A 514 17.01 9.01 3.69
C ILE A 514 16.84 7.91 4.75
N GLY A 515 15.99 8.19 5.72
CA GLY A 515 15.49 7.22 6.66
C GLY A 515 14.02 7.43 6.99
N ILE A 516 13.32 6.31 7.15
CA ILE A 516 11.85 6.30 7.28
C ILE A 516 11.35 5.40 8.41
N THR A 517 10.16 5.72 8.92
CA THR A 517 9.31 4.79 9.68
C THR A 517 8.32 4.12 8.74
N ARG A 518 8.05 2.84 8.98
CA ARG A 518 7.03 2.08 8.25
C ARG A 518 6.14 1.20 9.13
N TYR A 519 4.84 1.25 8.83
CA TYR A 519 3.81 0.33 9.32
C TYR A 519 3.45 -0.77 8.30
N GLY A 520 3.68 -2.03 8.67
CA GLY A 520 3.28 -3.20 7.87
C GLY A 520 4.09 -3.40 6.60
N LEU A 521 3.52 -4.12 5.63
CA LEU A 521 4.16 -4.43 4.33
C LEU A 521 4.12 -3.21 3.40
N ILE A 522 5.15 -3.03 2.55
CA ILE A 522 5.20 -2.02 1.49
C ILE A 522 5.23 -2.70 0.13
N GLU A 523 4.53 -2.12 -0.84
CA GLU A 523 4.75 -2.41 -2.24
C GLU A 523 6.20 -2.10 -2.65
N PRO A 524 6.98 -3.06 -3.19
CA PRO A 524 8.39 -2.86 -3.48
C PRO A 524 8.71 -1.67 -4.40
N GLY A 525 7.75 -1.20 -5.21
CA GLY A 525 7.90 0.00 -6.04
C GLY A 525 8.26 1.25 -5.25
N VAL A 526 7.80 1.38 -4.00
CA VAL A 526 8.16 2.51 -3.12
C VAL A 526 9.65 2.46 -2.75
N PHE A 527 10.20 1.27 -2.50
CA PHE A 527 11.63 1.12 -2.21
C PHE A 527 12.49 1.55 -3.39
N LYS A 528 12.04 1.23 -4.62
CA LYS A 528 12.70 1.71 -5.85
C LYS A 528 12.72 3.23 -5.91
N GLU A 529 11.60 3.88 -5.60
CA GLU A 529 11.52 5.35 -5.62
C GLU A 529 12.49 5.98 -4.62
N ILE A 530 12.55 5.45 -3.39
CA ILE A 530 13.48 5.95 -2.36
C ILE A 530 14.92 5.71 -2.80
N ASN A 531 15.24 4.51 -3.30
CA ASN A 531 16.59 4.18 -3.72
C ASN A 531 17.10 5.10 -4.83
N ASN A 532 16.23 5.50 -5.77
CA ASN A 532 16.59 6.46 -6.82
C ASN A 532 16.97 7.84 -6.29
N ARG A 533 16.60 8.17 -5.04
CA ARG A 533 16.96 9.44 -4.38
C ARG A 533 18.17 9.29 -3.45
N ALA A 534 18.32 8.14 -2.80
CA ALA A 534 19.27 7.97 -1.70
C ALA A 534 20.60 7.29 -2.07
N ASP A 535 20.84 6.98 -3.34
CA ASP A 535 22.08 6.36 -3.84
C ASP A 535 22.54 5.14 -3.00
N PHE A 536 21.63 4.19 -2.77
CA PHE A 536 21.87 2.95 -2.01
C PHE A 536 22.31 3.12 -0.54
N ASN A 537 22.19 4.31 0.05
CA ASN A 537 22.50 4.54 1.46
C ASN A 537 21.27 5.06 2.23
N TRP A 538 20.25 4.22 2.40
CA TRP A 538 19.03 4.57 3.15
C TRP A 538 18.57 3.46 4.09
N GLY A 539 17.66 3.78 5.01
CA GLY A 539 17.19 2.82 6.01
C GLY A 539 15.72 2.93 6.40
N ILE A 540 15.23 1.89 7.06
CA ILE A 540 13.95 1.90 7.79
C ILE A 540 14.31 1.88 9.27
N PHE A 541 14.14 3.01 9.95
CA PHE A 541 14.58 3.19 11.34
C PHE A 541 13.50 2.88 12.35
N GLU A 542 12.31 2.54 11.87
CA GLU A 542 11.26 1.90 12.64
C GLU A 542 10.38 1.07 11.71
N TRP A 543 10.40 -0.25 11.85
CA TRP A 543 9.52 -1.14 11.09
C TRP A 543 8.51 -1.81 12.03
N ASN A 544 7.29 -1.26 12.03
CA ASN A 544 6.15 -1.77 12.78
C ASN A 544 5.55 -2.99 12.05
N ILE A 545 6.12 -4.16 12.32
CA ILE A 545 5.82 -5.40 11.58
C ILE A 545 4.40 -5.95 11.83
N GLY A 546 3.80 -5.70 13.00
CA GLY A 546 2.55 -6.38 13.38
C GLY A 546 1.26 -5.60 13.20
N SER A 547 1.28 -4.47 12.48
CA SER A 547 0.08 -3.64 12.27
C SER A 547 -0.98 -4.22 11.32
N ARG A 548 -0.84 -5.45 10.78
CA ARG A 548 -1.80 -6.04 9.81
C ARG A 548 -1.96 -7.57 9.89
N ARG A 549 -3.00 -8.09 9.20
CA ARG A 549 -3.49 -9.49 9.18
C ARG A 549 -2.60 -10.51 8.45
N ASP A 550 -1.49 -10.08 7.85
CA ASP A 550 -0.70 -10.91 6.91
C ASP A 550 0.73 -11.17 7.41
N GLN A 551 0.87 -11.57 8.68
CA GLN A 551 2.13 -11.88 9.36
C GLN A 551 2.65 -13.28 9.03
N SER A 552 2.78 -13.61 7.74
CA SER A 552 3.34 -14.90 7.31
C SER A 552 4.86 -14.83 7.12
N TYR A 553 5.52 -15.98 7.24
CA TYR A 553 6.95 -16.12 6.98
C TYR A 553 7.29 -15.67 5.55
N GLU A 554 6.44 -16.05 4.59
CA GLU A 554 6.61 -15.74 3.16
C GLU A 554 6.59 -14.23 2.92
N ASN A 555 5.67 -13.51 3.58
CA ASN A 555 5.58 -12.06 3.44
C ASN A 555 6.80 -11.34 4.03
N TYR A 556 7.25 -11.77 5.22
CA TYR A 556 8.46 -11.21 5.81
C TYR A 556 9.70 -11.49 4.96
N MET A 557 9.83 -12.72 4.47
CA MET A 557 10.93 -13.12 3.60
C MET A 557 10.92 -12.33 2.28
N PHE A 558 9.75 -12.15 1.67
CA PHE A 558 9.57 -11.31 0.49
C PHE A 558 9.99 -9.85 0.73
N MET A 559 9.58 -9.28 1.87
CA MET A 559 9.96 -7.92 2.25
C MET A 559 11.46 -7.78 2.47
N LEU A 560 12.09 -8.67 3.25
CA LEU A 560 13.54 -8.62 3.51
C LEU A 560 14.35 -8.69 2.22
N LYS A 561 13.95 -9.55 1.27
CA LYS A 561 14.57 -9.62 -0.06
C LYS A 561 14.39 -8.33 -0.84
N SER A 562 13.17 -7.79 -0.87
CA SER A 562 12.87 -6.54 -1.56
C SER A 562 13.71 -5.40 -0.99
N MET A 563 13.76 -5.27 0.33
CA MET A 563 14.58 -4.28 1.04
C MET A 563 16.06 -4.41 0.67
N TYR A 564 16.60 -5.63 0.69
CA TYR A 564 17.99 -5.88 0.31
C TYR A 564 18.26 -5.59 -1.17
N GLN A 565 17.34 -5.94 -2.06
CA GLN A 565 17.46 -5.69 -3.49
C GLN A 565 17.42 -4.19 -3.83
N TYR A 566 16.62 -3.41 -3.10
CA TYR A 566 16.46 -1.97 -3.30
C TYR A 566 17.39 -1.11 -2.46
N GLY A 567 18.52 -1.66 -2.02
CA GLY A 567 19.57 -0.82 -1.46
C GLY A 567 19.42 -0.47 0.02
N ILE A 568 18.48 -1.06 0.76
CA ILE A 568 18.30 -0.71 2.18
C ILE A 568 19.51 -1.15 2.99
N LYS A 569 20.18 -0.20 3.64
CA LYS A 569 21.35 -0.44 4.47
C LYS A 569 21.01 -0.81 5.90
N VAL A 570 19.95 -0.23 6.47
CA VAL A 570 19.57 -0.49 7.86
C VAL A 570 18.07 -0.76 7.95
N ILE A 571 17.69 -1.78 8.71
CA ILE A 571 16.31 -1.96 9.17
C ILE A 571 16.28 -2.07 10.69
N CYS A 572 15.32 -1.38 11.32
CA CYS A 572 15.11 -1.42 12.76
C CYS A 572 13.69 -1.92 13.07
N PRO A 573 13.47 -3.24 13.17
CA PRO A 573 12.19 -3.80 13.58
C PRO A 573 11.75 -3.27 14.96
N TYR A 574 10.52 -2.74 15.05
CA TYR A 574 9.95 -2.21 16.30
C TYR A 574 9.37 -3.32 17.18
N ALA A 575 9.36 -3.11 18.50
CA ALA A 575 8.73 -3.96 19.52
C ALA A 575 9.27 -5.40 19.62
N TRP A 576 10.60 -5.59 19.65
CA TRP A 576 11.15 -6.93 19.89
C TRP A 576 10.80 -7.48 21.28
N HIS A 577 10.71 -6.63 22.31
CA HIS A 577 10.46 -7.02 23.71
C HIS A 577 9.34 -6.27 24.43
N GLU A 578 8.65 -5.32 23.81
CA GLU A 578 7.71 -4.48 24.53
C GLU A 578 6.49 -5.26 25.04
N TYR A 579 6.27 -5.17 26.36
CA TYR A 579 5.20 -5.87 27.08
C TYR A 579 3.82 -5.27 26.82
N LEU A 580 3.77 -4.01 26.39
CA LEU A 580 2.51 -3.25 26.28
C LEU A 580 1.62 -3.74 25.13
N TRP A 581 2.18 -4.51 24.18
CA TRP A 581 1.51 -4.97 22.97
C TRP A 581 1.90 -6.44 22.72
N SER A 582 1.47 -7.35 23.59
CA SER A 582 1.87 -8.78 23.61
C SER A 582 1.79 -9.52 22.26
N ASN A 583 0.99 -9.01 21.31
CA ASN A 583 0.80 -9.57 19.98
C ASN A 583 1.82 -9.07 18.93
N LEU A 584 2.61 -8.04 19.26
CA LEU A 584 3.65 -7.46 18.40
C LEU A 584 5.06 -7.95 18.76
N GLN A 585 5.20 -8.72 19.85
CA GLN A 585 6.51 -9.19 20.31
C GLN A 585 7.17 -10.07 19.26
N ILE A 586 8.24 -9.54 18.67
CA ILE A 586 9.00 -10.26 17.66
C ILE A 586 9.60 -11.55 18.23
N SER A 587 10.00 -11.54 19.51
CA SER A 587 10.50 -12.73 20.20
C SER A 587 9.52 -13.90 20.19
N ASN A 588 8.21 -13.63 20.11
CA ASN A 588 7.15 -14.65 20.06
C ASN A 588 6.64 -14.90 18.64
N ASN A 589 6.93 -14.02 17.68
CA ASN A 589 6.56 -14.18 16.28
C ASN A 589 7.60 -15.06 15.56
N THR A 590 7.36 -16.38 15.58
CA THR A 590 8.24 -17.35 14.92
C THR A 590 8.36 -17.10 13.42
N ALA A 591 7.34 -16.56 12.75
CA ALA A 591 7.38 -16.31 11.32
C ALA A 591 8.39 -15.21 10.95
N PHE A 592 8.38 -14.06 11.62
CA PHE A 592 9.35 -13.00 11.37
C PHE A 592 10.77 -13.42 11.76
N LYS A 593 10.90 -14.02 12.95
CA LYS A 593 12.20 -14.51 13.45
C LYS A 593 12.84 -15.49 12.47
N ASN A 594 12.09 -16.50 12.03
CA ASN A 594 12.56 -17.48 11.04
C ASN A 594 12.90 -16.80 9.72
N ALA A 595 12.08 -15.84 9.26
CA ALA A 595 12.35 -15.12 8.03
C ALA A 595 13.66 -14.33 8.09
N VAL A 596 13.95 -13.65 9.21
CA VAL A 596 15.21 -12.92 9.39
C VAL A 596 16.41 -13.88 9.42
N HIS A 597 16.32 -14.96 10.19
CA HIS A 597 17.37 -15.98 10.24
C HIS A 597 17.65 -16.56 8.85
N ASP A 598 16.62 -17.07 8.18
CA ASP A 598 16.76 -17.71 6.89
C ASP A 598 17.19 -16.72 5.80
N PHE A 599 16.80 -15.44 5.93
CA PHE A 599 17.26 -14.37 5.05
C PHE A 599 18.75 -14.12 5.22
N ALA A 600 19.24 -14.01 6.45
CA ALA A 600 20.68 -13.82 6.71
C ALA A 600 21.50 -15.00 6.17
N VAL A 601 21.04 -16.24 6.39
CA VAL A 601 21.64 -17.46 5.83
C VAL A 601 21.60 -17.46 4.30
N MET A 602 20.47 -17.08 3.70
CA MET A 602 20.29 -17.03 2.25
C MET A 602 21.19 -15.98 1.58
N VAL A 603 21.32 -14.79 2.19
CA VAL A 603 22.26 -13.78 1.71
C VAL A 603 23.68 -14.32 1.79
N GLY A 604 24.06 -14.93 2.92
CA GLY A 604 25.35 -15.63 3.04
C GLY A 604 26.53 -14.77 2.58
N ASP A 605 27.23 -15.25 1.57
CA ASP A 605 28.38 -14.63 0.90
C ASP A 605 28.00 -13.87 -0.40
N ARG A 606 26.72 -13.59 -0.62
CA ARG A 606 26.21 -13.00 -1.86
C ARG A 606 26.06 -11.48 -1.73
N PRO A 607 26.95 -10.69 -2.37
CA PRO A 607 26.79 -9.25 -2.39
C PRO A 607 25.49 -8.85 -3.10
N ARG A 608 24.92 -7.74 -2.65
CA ARG A 608 23.80 -7.07 -3.32
C ARG A 608 24.15 -6.75 -4.77
N ALA A 609 23.22 -7.00 -5.69
CA ALA A 609 23.31 -6.48 -7.05
C ALA A 609 23.24 -4.95 -7.04
N THR A 610 24.33 -4.30 -7.46
CA THR A 610 24.40 -2.84 -7.61
C THR A 610 23.63 -2.35 -8.85
N ASP A 611 23.45 -3.23 -9.85
CA ASP A 611 22.94 -2.88 -11.18
C ASP A 611 21.62 -3.59 -11.47
N TYR A 612 20.63 -3.46 -10.58
CA TYR A 612 19.31 -4.00 -10.87
C TYR A 612 18.56 -3.08 -11.85
N ASP A 613 18.66 -3.38 -13.15
CA ASP A 613 17.98 -2.68 -14.27
C ASP A 613 16.44 -2.79 -14.26
N GLY A 614 15.83 -3.16 -13.13
CA GLY A 614 14.39 -3.02 -12.93
C GLY A 614 13.51 -3.97 -13.73
N PHE A 615 14.06 -5.02 -14.33
CA PHE A 615 13.29 -6.16 -14.84
C PHE A 615 12.86 -7.05 -13.66
N LEU A 616 12.03 -6.49 -12.78
CA LEU A 616 11.10 -7.33 -12.04
C LEU A 616 10.21 -7.96 -13.10
N ASP A 617 10.26 -9.29 -13.16
CA ASP A 617 9.44 -10.05 -14.09
C ASP A 617 7.98 -9.64 -13.85
N LEU A 618 7.28 -9.20 -14.90
CA LEU A 618 5.89 -8.71 -14.85
C LEU A 618 4.93 -9.74 -14.21
N THR A 619 5.39 -10.99 -14.12
CA THR A 619 4.77 -12.12 -13.41
C THR A 619 4.75 -11.92 -11.89
N ASP A 620 5.85 -11.48 -11.26
CA ASP A 620 5.94 -11.30 -9.80
C ASP A 620 4.97 -10.21 -9.30
N PHE A 621 4.86 -9.12 -10.06
CA PHE A 621 3.91 -8.04 -9.77
C PHE A 621 2.46 -8.47 -9.98
N ALA A 622 2.17 -9.24 -11.04
CA ALA A 622 0.80 -9.65 -11.32
C ALA A 622 0.22 -10.55 -10.22
N PHE A 623 0.98 -11.51 -9.68
CA PHE A 623 0.43 -12.50 -8.74
C PHE A 623 0.31 -12.00 -7.29
N GLY A 624 1.26 -11.20 -6.79
CA GLY A 624 1.12 -10.58 -5.47
C GLY A 624 -0.03 -9.54 -5.41
N TRP A 625 -0.41 -8.99 -6.55
CA TRP A 625 -1.48 -8.01 -6.68
C TRP A 625 -2.89 -8.66 -6.71
N PHE A 626 -3.03 -9.87 -7.27
CA PHE A 626 -4.33 -10.55 -7.35
C PHE A 626 -4.80 -11.17 -6.03
N ASP A 627 -3.89 -11.53 -5.12
CA ASP A 627 -4.26 -12.23 -3.87
C ASP A 627 -4.81 -11.27 -2.79
N ASN A 628 -4.45 -9.97 -2.86
CA ASN A 628 -4.64 -9.04 -1.73
C ASN A 628 -5.68 -7.92 -1.91
N ARG A 629 -6.40 -7.81 -3.04
CA ARG A 629 -7.42 -6.74 -3.22
C ARG A 629 -8.65 -7.20 -4.01
N LYS A 630 -9.72 -7.56 -3.29
CA LYS A 630 -11.04 -7.86 -3.89
C LYS A 630 -11.84 -6.62 -4.33
N ASP A 631 -11.44 -5.41 -3.95
CA ASP A 631 -12.35 -4.26 -3.96
C ASP A 631 -12.12 -3.24 -5.11
N TYR A 632 -11.17 -3.47 -6.03
CA TYR A 632 -10.79 -2.49 -7.07
C TYR A 632 -11.06 -2.93 -8.53
N PHE A 633 -11.83 -4.00 -8.74
CA PHE A 633 -12.06 -4.57 -10.08
C PHE A 633 -12.88 -3.67 -11.03
N ASP A 634 -13.50 -2.59 -10.55
CA ASP A 634 -14.36 -1.72 -11.36
C ASP A 634 -13.60 -0.72 -12.24
N GLU A 635 -12.33 -0.42 -11.96
CA GLU A 635 -11.60 0.65 -12.68
C GLU A 635 -10.74 0.17 -13.86
N TYR A 636 -10.45 -1.13 -14.02
CA TYR A 636 -9.43 -1.61 -14.97
C TYR A 636 -9.93 -2.50 -16.12
N TRP A 637 -11.18 -2.31 -16.55
CA TRP A 637 -11.77 -3.00 -17.72
C TRP A 637 -10.99 -2.81 -19.04
N TYR A 638 -10.11 -1.81 -19.14
CA TYR A 638 -9.34 -1.51 -20.35
C TYR A 638 -8.16 -2.46 -20.62
N LEU A 639 -7.67 -3.21 -19.62
CA LEU A 639 -6.67 -4.25 -19.89
C LEU A 639 -7.28 -5.42 -20.72
N LEU A 640 -8.59 -5.64 -20.60
CA LEU A 640 -9.35 -6.53 -21.49
C LEU A 640 -9.62 -5.92 -22.88
N PHE A 641 -9.42 -4.60 -23.07
CA PHE A 641 -9.60 -3.95 -24.37
C PHE A 641 -8.40 -4.11 -25.30
N ILE A 642 -7.18 -4.36 -24.79
CA ILE A 642 -5.97 -4.47 -25.62
C ILE A 642 -6.10 -5.58 -26.69
N PRO A 643 -6.59 -6.79 -26.37
CA PRO A 643 -6.86 -7.81 -27.39
C PRO A 643 -7.94 -7.38 -28.42
N MET A 644 -8.96 -6.63 -27.99
CA MET A 644 -10.02 -6.12 -28.88
C MET A 644 -9.54 -5.02 -29.83
N VAL A 645 -8.66 -4.13 -29.37
CA VAL A 645 -8.04 -3.06 -30.16
C VAL A 645 -7.08 -3.65 -31.19
N ILE A 646 -6.25 -4.62 -30.79
CA ILE A 646 -5.38 -5.38 -31.69
C ILE A 646 -6.21 -6.12 -32.76
N PHE A 647 -7.32 -6.75 -32.35
CA PHE A 647 -8.25 -7.40 -33.29
C PHE A 647 -8.88 -6.39 -34.27
N HIS A 648 -9.28 -5.19 -33.82
CA HIS A 648 -9.81 -4.14 -34.70
C HIS A 648 -8.75 -3.58 -35.67
N ALA A 649 -7.53 -3.37 -35.20
CA ALA A 649 -6.42 -2.86 -36.01
C ALA A 649 -6.01 -3.83 -37.13
N ILE A 650 -6.07 -5.14 -36.86
CA ILE A 650 -5.75 -6.18 -37.85
C ILE A 650 -6.92 -6.42 -38.83
N TYR A 651 -8.16 -6.35 -38.36
CA TYR A 651 -9.33 -6.75 -39.17
C TYR A 651 -9.86 -5.63 -40.08
N TRP A 652 -9.69 -4.36 -39.70
CA TRP A 652 -10.18 -3.22 -40.48
C TRP A 652 -9.51 -3.06 -41.87
N PRO A 653 -8.18 -3.24 -42.02
CA PRO A 653 -7.51 -3.21 -43.32
C PRO A 653 -8.01 -4.28 -44.31
N LEU A 654 -8.33 -5.48 -43.83
CA LEU A 654 -8.87 -6.59 -44.63
C LEU A 654 -10.28 -6.31 -45.19
N ARG A 655 -11.04 -5.46 -44.49
CA ARG A 655 -12.38 -5.00 -44.94
C ARG A 655 -12.29 -3.96 -46.06
N ILE A 656 -11.23 -3.16 -46.10
CA ILE A 656 -11.01 -2.14 -47.14
C ILE A 656 -10.53 -2.78 -48.44
N THR A 657 -9.62 -3.76 -48.35
CA THR A 657 -9.13 -4.51 -49.52
C THR A 657 -10.22 -5.33 -50.19
N SER A 658 -11.11 -5.97 -49.43
CA SER A 658 -12.25 -6.73 -49.99
C SER A 658 -13.31 -5.83 -50.67
N LYS A 659 -13.59 -4.62 -50.14
CA LYS A 659 -14.46 -3.64 -50.81
C LYS A 659 -13.86 -3.10 -52.10
N ARG A 660 -12.53 -2.88 -52.15
CA ARG A 660 -11.81 -2.46 -53.37
C ARG A 660 -11.78 -3.57 -54.43
N ALA A 661 -11.63 -4.83 -54.02
CA ALA A 661 -11.70 -5.99 -54.91
C ALA A 661 -13.11 -6.18 -55.51
N LEU A 662 -14.17 -6.02 -54.71
CA LEU A 662 -15.56 -6.09 -55.18
C LEU A 662 -15.91 -4.92 -56.13
N LYS A 663 -15.42 -3.70 -55.87
CA LYS A 663 -15.57 -2.56 -56.80
C LYS A 663 -14.81 -2.77 -58.12
N ARG A 664 -13.64 -3.41 -58.12
CA ARG A 664 -12.90 -3.77 -59.34
C ARG A 664 -13.63 -4.83 -60.16
N LYS A 665 -14.21 -5.85 -59.51
CA LYS A 665 -14.97 -6.91 -60.18
C LYS A 665 -16.30 -6.43 -60.76
N ALA A 666 -16.96 -5.46 -60.13
CA ALA A 666 -18.16 -4.82 -60.65
C ALA A 666 -17.88 -3.89 -61.85
N ARG A 667 -16.68 -3.30 -61.93
CA ARG A 667 -16.26 -2.48 -63.08
C ARG A 667 -15.79 -3.31 -64.27
N SER A 668 -15.29 -4.54 -64.05
CA SER A 668 -14.89 -5.44 -65.15
C SER A 668 -16.07 -6.19 -65.78
N SER A 669 -17.22 -6.32 -65.10
CA SER A 669 -18.38 -7.05 -65.65
C SER A 669 -19.35 -6.19 -66.47
N THR A 670 -19.11 -4.89 -66.61
CA THR A 670 -19.93 -3.98 -67.44
C THR A 670 -19.30 -3.63 -68.79
N LYS A 671 -18.24 -4.35 -69.21
CA LYS A 671 -17.55 -4.09 -70.49
C LYS A 671 -17.69 -5.17 -71.57
N ASP A 672 -18.41 -6.26 -71.31
CA ASP A 672 -18.66 -7.29 -72.33
C ASP A 672 -20.09 -7.83 -72.23
N THR A 673 -21.04 -7.06 -72.76
CA THR A 673 -22.21 -7.56 -73.50
C THR A 673 -22.68 -6.41 -74.41
N GLY A 674 -21.99 -6.30 -75.53
CA GLY A 674 -22.28 -5.41 -76.65
C GLY A 674 -21.91 -6.12 -77.95
N ARG A 675 -22.49 -7.31 -78.15
CA ARG A 675 -22.88 -7.86 -79.45
C ARG A 675 -24.18 -8.63 -79.26
#